data_AF-A0A9E4GUY0-F1
#
_entry.id   AF-A0A9E4GUY0-F1
#
_cell.length_a   1.000
_cell.length_b   1.000
_cell.length_c   1.000
_cell.angle_alpha   90.00
_cell.angle_beta   90.00
_cell.angle_gamma   90.00
#
_symmetry.space_group_name_H-M   'P 1'
#
loop_
_entity.id
_entity.type
_entity.pdbx_description
1 polymer ?
#
loop_
_entity_poly.entity_id
_entity_poly.type
_entity_poly.pdbx_seq_one_letter_code
_entity_poly.pdbx_strand_id
1 'polypeptide(L)'
;MGEGQLHMPCRQIYLTIALLLALVSAQSTPAHALSADTLKSVVSVLPVWPGRAQAGAGGSPGGAPEGSGVVLQSGLIATAWHVVKPAKRIDIRLSDGRILPAQLIAKDAASDIALLGVEVELVPIEIAPAPQLAQPVCAVGNAYGLGLSVTCGVVSALNVSDAGFNPVEDFVQTDAAANPGVSGGALVDAEGRLVGMMSAIFASEGDTNIGVNFATSTELLLRIVEALISDGEVRYPSPGWQLETAGRDQLATVAAPVISEVSDGGPAAMAGIAPGDVILKIGSRRVRTPRDALAALAVVPDVSTPLDITLQRDGQRRVVALSFDAAPTVSDAPDIPESLGDCPHPAPVCRVRQAVFPVSSFDPIASATRIGPTLLVTNRHVVADRPDAVVHTPDGPRGARVIPSAYLGDLALLEVQGLPGDGFIPDLEGEVPDDGAFYAVGTDIARKEVRVFDPGGLIARPAEGADLGRLHVRSRMQPGVSGGALVGQRGELVGIAVGGGDGRFEAVTLEGVRALLALRTDATAADVTRRLGTALSDCAARMSAIQAPTADESDRGTLFETCAATMNHGQLLEAGRILARAGDFDGAIALHGQAAEQVPNSINARISLLVSLQLAGRFDEMTGHARRLMLMAPEDPQALRFAIQSGVWGNAPELAEEAYRALVKADPRQAEAARRFIDNAPLAPARR
;
A
#
# COMPACT_ATOMS: atom_id res chain seq x y z
N MET A 1 -36.21 68.82 -41.05
CA MET A 1 -35.59 69.80 -40.14
C MET A 1 -36.27 69.65 -38.78
N GLY A 2 -35.64 69.24 -37.69
CA GLY A 2 -34.23 68.95 -37.46
C GLY A 2 -34.08 67.96 -36.29
N GLU A 3 -33.02 67.16 -36.38
CA GLU A 3 -32.55 66.25 -35.34
C GLU A 3 -31.95 67.05 -34.18
N GLY A 4 -32.38 66.75 -32.95
CA GLY A 4 -31.79 67.28 -31.72
C GLY A 4 -30.78 66.29 -31.16
N GLN A 5 -29.49 66.51 -31.45
CA GLN A 5 -28.37 65.78 -30.86
C GLN A 5 -28.24 66.11 -29.36
N LEU A 6 -28.41 65.10 -28.50
CA LEU A 6 -27.95 65.13 -27.11
C LEU A 6 -26.42 65.04 -27.10
N HIS A 7 -25.74 66.18 -26.95
CA HIS A 7 -24.33 66.20 -26.54
C HIS A 7 -24.23 66.04 -25.03
N MET A 8 -24.05 64.81 -24.56
CA MET A 8 -23.43 64.57 -23.26
C MET A 8 -21.92 64.78 -23.40
N PRO A 9 -21.28 65.61 -22.56
CA PRO A 9 -19.85 65.85 -22.64
C PRO A 9 -19.09 64.56 -22.30
N CYS A 10 -18.27 64.12 -23.25
CA CYS A 10 -17.43 62.91 -23.19
C CYS A 10 -16.67 62.75 -21.85
N ARG A 11 -16.34 63.86 -21.19
CA ARG A 11 -15.66 63.91 -19.89
C ARG A 11 -16.44 63.27 -18.73
N GLN A 12 -17.78 63.25 -18.80
CA GLN A 12 -18.64 62.74 -17.73
C GLN A 12 -18.86 61.21 -17.83
N ILE A 13 -18.79 60.67 -19.06
CA ILE A 13 -18.78 59.23 -19.35
C ILE A 13 -17.45 58.62 -18.90
N TYR A 14 -16.32 59.30 -19.16
CA TYR A 14 -15.02 58.84 -18.66
C TYR A 14 -14.93 58.86 -17.13
N LEU A 15 -15.54 59.83 -16.45
CA LEU A 15 -15.55 59.86 -14.98
C LEU A 15 -16.42 58.75 -14.37
N THR A 16 -17.58 58.43 -14.98
CA THR A 16 -18.44 57.35 -14.51
C THR A 16 -17.85 55.98 -14.83
N ILE A 17 -17.22 55.80 -16.00
CA ILE A 17 -16.50 54.57 -16.35
C ILE A 17 -15.24 54.39 -15.47
N ALA A 18 -14.50 55.46 -15.16
CA ALA A 18 -13.36 55.39 -14.24
C ALA A 18 -13.78 55.09 -12.79
N LEU A 19 -14.94 55.61 -12.33
CA LEU A 19 -15.47 55.30 -11.00
C LEU A 19 -16.04 53.88 -10.93
N LEU A 20 -16.66 53.39 -12.01
CA LEU A 20 -17.09 51.98 -12.17
C LEU A 20 -15.90 51.03 -12.29
N LEU A 21 -14.81 51.40 -12.98
CA LEU A 21 -13.56 50.62 -13.02
C LEU A 21 -12.77 50.67 -11.70
N ALA A 22 -12.89 51.75 -10.91
CA ALA A 22 -12.35 51.80 -9.56
C ALA A 22 -13.18 50.96 -8.57
N LEU A 23 -14.49 50.81 -8.79
CA LEU A 23 -15.36 49.89 -8.03
C LEU A 23 -15.24 48.43 -8.51
N VAL A 24 -14.80 48.21 -9.76
CA VAL A 24 -14.40 46.90 -10.32
C VAL A 24 -12.88 46.70 -10.23
N SER A 25 -12.22 47.46 -9.35
CA SER A 25 -11.04 46.92 -8.68
C SER A 25 -11.57 45.81 -7.79
N ALA A 26 -11.70 44.62 -8.37
CA ALA A 26 -11.89 43.40 -7.62
C ALA A 26 -11.01 43.53 -6.38
N GLN A 27 -11.63 43.56 -5.20
CA GLN A 27 -10.92 43.28 -3.98
C GLN A 27 -10.37 41.88 -4.22
N SER A 28 -9.16 41.80 -4.76
CA SER A 28 -8.31 40.66 -4.53
C SER A 28 -8.14 40.68 -3.03
N THR A 29 -9.05 40.00 -2.31
CA THR A 29 -8.79 39.64 -0.93
C THR A 29 -7.46 38.93 -1.00
N PRO A 30 -6.37 39.51 -0.46
CA PRO A 30 -5.13 38.76 -0.37
C PRO A 30 -5.50 37.45 0.33
N ALA A 31 -4.90 36.32 -0.09
CA ALA A 31 -5.04 35.07 0.64
C ALA A 31 -4.95 35.40 2.13
N HIS A 32 -6.01 35.14 2.89
CA HIS A 32 -6.03 35.50 4.30
C HIS A 32 -4.80 34.85 4.92
N ALA A 33 -3.83 35.67 5.32
CA ALA A 33 -2.63 35.17 5.96
C ALA A 33 -3.10 34.50 7.24
N LEU A 34 -2.82 33.21 7.36
CA LEU A 34 -3.14 32.43 8.55
C LEU A 34 -2.66 33.18 9.79
N SER A 35 -3.51 33.34 10.81
CA SER A 35 -3.09 34.02 12.03
C SER A 35 -1.87 33.33 12.62
N ALA A 36 -0.86 34.10 13.03
CA ALA A 36 0.30 33.59 13.75
C ALA A 36 -0.10 32.86 15.05
N ASP A 37 -1.29 33.15 15.60
CA ASP A 37 -1.82 32.45 16.76
C ASP A 37 -2.15 30.98 16.49
N THR A 38 -2.47 30.60 15.24
CA THR A 38 -2.71 29.20 14.85
C THR A 38 -1.47 28.32 15.10
N LEU A 39 -0.27 28.90 15.00
CA LEU A 39 0.98 28.20 15.29
C LEU A 39 1.12 27.81 16.77
N LYS A 40 0.40 28.48 17.68
CA LYS A 40 0.43 28.15 19.11
C LYS A 40 -0.32 26.85 19.42
N SER A 41 -1.22 26.42 18.54
CA SER A 41 -2.01 25.20 18.67
C SER A 41 -1.39 24.00 17.94
N VAL A 42 -0.21 24.16 17.33
CA VAL A 42 0.55 23.10 16.67
C VAL A 42 1.93 22.99 17.31
N VAL A 43 2.41 21.78 17.54
CA VAL A 43 3.71 21.51 18.16
C VAL A 43 4.57 20.64 17.26
N SER A 44 5.89 20.74 17.40
CA SER A 44 6.80 19.71 16.90
C SER A 44 6.81 18.54 17.87
N VAL A 45 6.65 17.31 17.38
CA VAL A 45 6.76 16.08 18.19
C VAL A 45 8.14 15.49 17.99
N LEU A 46 8.89 15.32 19.08
CA LEU A 46 10.30 14.96 19.12
C LEU A 46 10.48 13.59 19.79
N PRO A 47 10.22 12.48 19.09
CA PRO A 47 10.37 11.15 19.68
C PRO A 47 11.86 10.80 19.87
N VAL A 48 12.16 10.10 20.96
CA VAL A 48 13.49 9.50 21.21
C VAL A 48 13.40 8.01 20.90
N TRP A 49 14.02 7.58 19.81
CA TRP A 49 13.97 6.18 19.35
C TRP A 49 15.06 5.30 20.01
N PRO A 50 14.90 3.96 20.03
CA PRO A 50 15.85 3.04 20.65
C PRO A 50 17.26 3.19 20.07
N GLY A 51 18.28 3.27 20.93
CA GLY A 51 19.68 3.39 20.52
C GLY A 51 20.17 4.83 20.30
N ARG A 52 19.35 5.84 20.59
CA ARG A 52 19.69 7.27 20.45
C ARG A 52 19.44 8.00 21.77
N ALA A 53 20.32 8.95 22.10
CA ALA A 53 20.27 9.67 23.37
C ALA A 53 19.55 11.03 23.29
N GLN A 54 19.29 11.56 22.08
CA GLN A 54 18.74 12.89 21.86
C GLN A 54 17.36 12.83 21.18
N ALA A 55 16.45 13.70 21.61
CA ALA A 55 15.13 13.87 21.00
C ALA A 55 15.27 14.41 19.57
N GLY A 56 14.51 13.86 18.63
CA GLY A 56 14.63 14.22 17.22
C GLY A 56 15.90 13.68 16.54
N ALA A 57 16.56 12.66 17.10
CA ALA A 57 17.68 11.97 16.45
C ALA A 57 17.27 10.54 16.04
N GLY A 58 16.62 10.38 14.89
CA GLY A 58 16.03 9.09 14.48
C GLY A 58 15.93 8.77 12.97
N GLY A 59 16.35 9.65 12.06
CA GLY A 59 16.14 9.47 10.61
C GLY A 59 17.36 8.93 9.85
N SER A 60 17.12 8.10 8.83
CA SER A 60 18.03 7.95 7.68
C SER A 60 18.05 9.26 6.86
N PRO A 61 19.08 9.56 6.06
CA PRO A 61 19.04 10.68 5.12
C PRO A 61 17.75 10.61 4.27
N GLY A 62 16.87 11.62 4.37
CA GLY A 62 15.54 11.65 3.74
C GLY A 62 14.35 11.51 4.70
N GLY A 63 14.50 10.82 5.83
CA GLY A 63 13.46 10.70 6.87
C GLY A 63 13.56 11.82 7.91
N ALA A 64 12.47 12.56 8.15
CA ALA A 64 12.43 13.51 9.25
C ALA A 64 12.43 12.75 10.59
N PRO A 65 13.35 13.05 11.52
CA PRO A 65 13.39 12.40 12.83
C PRO A 65 12.35 12.96 13.82
N GLU A 66 11.54 13.93 13.37
CA GLU A 66 10.54 14.68 14.14
C GLU A 66 9.22 14.67 13.37
N GLY A 67 8.10 14.70 14.09
CA GLY A 67 6.76 14.89 13.54
C GLY A 67 6.12 16.18 14.03
N SER A 68 4.79 16.24 13.90
CA SER A 68 3.97 17.35 14.35
C SER A 68 2.82 16.86 15.21
N GLY A 69 2.19 17.75 15.98
CA GLY A 69 1.03 17.44 16.80
C GLY A 69 0.07 18.63 16.86
N VAL A 70 -1.22 18.36 17.01
CA VAL A 70 -2.28 19.37 17.15
C VAL A 70 -2.82 19.36 18.57
N VAL A 71 -2.85 20.52 19.23
CA VAL A 71 -3.43 20.69 20.56
C VAL A 71 -4.96 20.67 20.42
N LEU A 72 -5.62 19.60 20.88
CA LEU A 72 -7.09 19.48 20.80
C LEU A 72 -7.78 20.04 22.03
N GLN A 73 -7.14 19.89 23.18
CA GLN A 73 -7.56 20.46 24.46
C GLN A 73 -6.30 20.87 25.22
N SER A 74 -6.44 21.75 26.21
CA SER A 74 -5.29 22.15 27.03
C SER A 74 -4.69 20.92 27.72
N GLY A 75 -3.41 20.65 27.48
CA GLY A 75 -2.74 19.46 27.99
C GLY A 75 -2.90 18.19 27.14
N LEU A 76 -3.68 18.22 26.04
CA LEU A 76 -3.94 17.06 25.17
C LEU A 76 -3.62 17.36 23.70
N ILE A 77 -2.75 16.54 23.12
CA ILE A 77 -2.23 16.70 21.76
C ILE A 77 -2.51 15.45 20.95
N ALA A 78 -3.11 15.57 19.77
CA ALA A 78 -3.17 14.48 18.79
C ALA A 78 -1.95 14.52 17.87
N THR A 79 -1.43 13.35 17.54
CA THR A 79 -0.34 13.15 16.57
C THR A 79 -0.59 11.87 15.77
N ALA A 80 0.17 11.67 14.70
CA ALA A 80 0.19 10.39 14.02
C ALA A 80 0.86 9.31 14.89
N TRP A 81 0.25 8.12 14.96
CA TRP A 81 0.78 7.01 15.76
C TRP A 81 2.15 6.55 15.27
N HIS A 82 2.38 6.46 13.96
CA HIS A 82 3.66 6.05 13.40
C HIS A 82 4.84 6.95 13.83
N VAL A 83 4.60 8.23 14.13
CA VAL A 83 5.62 9.17 14.62
C VAL A 83 6.14 8.74 15.99
N VAL A 84 5.24 8.31 16.88
CA VAL A 84 5.56 8.03 18.28
C VAL A 84 5.69 6.53 18.60
N LYS A 85 5.25 5.66 17.69
CA LYS A 85 5.23 4.19 17.86
C LYS A 85 6.53 3.56 18.36
N PRO A 86 7.72 3.88 17.81
CA PRO A 86 8.97 3.31 18.29
C PRO A 86 9.57 4.07 19.48
N ALA A 87 8.97 5.18 19.94
CA ALA A 87 9.59 6.08 20.89
C ALA A 87 9.70 5.48 22.31
N LYS A 88 10.87 5.65 22.94
CA LYS A 88 11.09 5.35 24.37
C LYS A 88 10.73 6.53 25.28
N ARG A 89 10.86 7.75 24.75
CA ARG A 89 10.47 9.02 25.38
C ARG A 89 9.94 9.92 24.28
N ILE A 90 8.98 10.77 24.62
CA ILE A 90 8.42 11.74 23.69
C ILE A 90 8.62 13.11 24.32
N ASP A 91 9.30 13.99 23.61
CA ASP A 91 9.37 15.40 23.95
C ASP A 91 8.56 16.17 22.88
N ILE A 92 8.07 17.37 23.20
CA ILE A 92 7.45 18.28 22.24
C ILE A 92 8.19 19.61 22.24
N ARG A 93 8.20 20.32 21.11
CA ARG A 93 8.69 21.69 21.01
C ARG A 93 7.55 22.61 20.61
N LEU A 94 7.32 23.63 21.43
CA LEU A 94 6.30 24.65 21.22
C LEU A 94 6.75 25.68 20.17
N SER A 95 5.82 26.49 19.68
CA SER A 95 6.10 27.58 18.72
C SER A 95 7.05 28.65 19.26
N ASP A 96 7.16 28.78 20.59
CA ASP A 96 8.10 29.69 21.28
C ASP A 96 9.50 29.06 21.50
N GLY A 97 9.70 27.82 21.06
CA GLY A 97 10.95 27.08 21.15
C GLY A 97 11.15 26.27 22.44
N ARG A 98 10.27 26.39 23.45
CA ARG A 98 10.36 25.56 24.67
C ARG A 98 10.18 24.08 24.33
N ILE A 99 10.99 23.23 24.96
CA ILE A 99 10.90 21.78 24.86
C ILE A 99 10.35 21.21 26.17
N LEU A 100 9.31 20.39 26.07
CA LEU A 100 8.60 19.82 27.23
C LEU A 100 8.46 18.30 27.06
N PRO A 101 8.51 17.52 28.15
CA PRO A 101 8.20 16.10 28.09
C PRO A 101 6.70 15.91 27.81
N ALA A 102 6.38 14.87 27.04
CA ALA A 102 5.01 14.44 26.78
C ALA A 102 4.86 12.94 27.03
N GLN A 103 3.67 12.53 27.47
CA GLN A 103 3.35 11.14 27.76
C GLN A 103 2.36 10.60 26.73
N LEU A 104 2.57 9.39 26.24
CA LEU A 104 1.56 8.71 25.42
C LEU A 104 0.38 8.31 26.32
N ILE A 105 -0.78 8.89 26.10
CA ILE A 105 -2.00 8.62 26.86
C ILE A 105 -2.75 7.43 26.28
N ALA A 106 -2.98 7.47 24.96
CA ALA A 106 -3.74 6.45 24.26
C ALA A 106 -3.38 6.44 22.77
N LYS A 107 -3.79 5.40 22.06
CA LYS A 107 -3.55 5.26 20.63
C LYS A 107 -4.57 4.37 19.96
N ASP A 108 -4.86 4.66 18.71
CA ASP A 108 -5.46 3.71 17.78
C ASP A 108 -4.51 3.45 16.61
N ALA A 109 -4.04 2.21 16.52
CA ALA A 109 -3.13 1.81 15.45
C ALA A 109 -3.85 1.61 14.11
N ALA A 110 -5.17 1.38 14.11
CA ALA A 110 -5.94 1.15 12.90
C ALA A 110 -6.15 2.44 12.10
N SER A 111 -6.32 3.58 12.79
CA SER A 111 -6.46 4.91 12.18
C SER A 111 -5.16 5.72 12.13
N ASP A 112 -4.08 5.20 12.71
CA ASP A 112 -2.80 5.89 12.89
C ASP A 112 -2.87 7.18 13.74
N ILE A 113 -3.66 7.17 14.83
CA ILE A 113 -3.81 8.33 15.74
C ILE A 113 -3.26 7.98 17.12
N ALA A 114 -2.52 8.92 17.73
CA ALA A 114 -2.06 8.84 19.11
C ALA A 114 -2.35 10.12 19.87
N LEU A 115 -2.66 9.99 21.15
CA LEU A 115 -2.90 11.10 22.08
C LEU A 115 -1.73 11.24 23.04
N LEU A 116 -1.20 12.45 23.14
CA LEU A 116 -0.13 12.82 24.05
C LEU A 116 -0.65 13.78 25.12
N GLY A 117 -0.18 13.58 26.34
CA GLY A 117 -0.47 14.43 27.49
C GLY A 117 0.73 15.29 27.87
N VAL A 118 0.47 16.54 28.24
CA VAL A 118 1.47 17.48 28.77
C VAL A 118 0.92 18.22 29.98
N GLU A 119 1.80 18.58 30.91
CA GLU A 119 1.41 19.21 32.20
C GLU A 119 1.22 20.74 32.12
N VAL A 120 1.43 21.35 30.95
CA VAL A 120 1.31 22.80 30.77
C VAL A 120 0.03 23.16 30.02
N GLU A 121 -0.50 24.35 30.29
CA GLU A 121 -1.60 24.89 29.51
C GLU A 121 -1.14 25.27 28.09
N LEU A 122 -1.83 24.73 27.09
CA LEU A 122 -1.62 25.01 25.67
C LEU A 122 -2.90 25.56 25.06
N VAL A 123 -2.77 26.38 24.01
CA VAL A 123 -3.91 26.93 23.29
C VAL A 123 -4.49 25.82 22.41
N PRO A 124 -5.76 25.40 22.62
CA PRO A 124 -6.39 24.41 21.76
C PRO A 124 -6.66 25.00 20.38
N ILE A 125 -6.66 24.15 19.36
CA ILE A 125 -7.12 24.54 18.03
C ILE A 125 -8.65 24.58 18.00
N GLU A 126 -9.21 25.56 17.32
CA GLU A 126 -10.65 25.58 17.05
C GLU A 126 -10.99 24.55 15.97
N ILE A 127 -12.14 23.90 16.09
CA ILE A 127 -12.59 22.91 15.12
C ILE A 127 -13.48 23.58 14.07
N ALA A 128 -13.18 23.36 12.79
CA ALA A 128 -14.00 23.83 11.69
C ALA A 128 -15.18 22.87 11.41
N PRO A 129 -16.25 23.35 10.76
CA PRO A 129 -17.18 22.47 10.05
C PRO A 129 -16.47 21.61 9.00
N ALA A 130 -17.11 20.52 8.57
CA ALA A 130 -16.58 19.66 7.52
C ALA A 130 -16.24 20.48 6.25
N PRO A 131 -15.04 20.30 5.68
CA PRO A 131 -14.60 21.13 4.56
C PRO A 131 -15.33 20.77 3.26
N GLN A 132 -15.30 21.68 2.29
CA GLN A 132 -15.85 21.48 0.95
C GLN A 132 -14.75 21.27 -0.09
N LEU A 133 -15.09 20.59 -1.19
CA LEU A 133 -14.19 20.47 -2.34
C LEU A 133 -13.79 21.85 -2.86
N ALA A 134 -12.51 22.02 -3.21
CA ALA A 134 -11.88 23.28 -3.63
C ALA A 134 -11.84 24.39 -2.55
N GLN A 135 -12.18 24.09 -1.29
CA GLN A 135 -12.00 25.02 -0.18
C GLN A 135 -10.49 25.30 0.03
N PRO A 136 -10.07 26.57 0.14
CA PRO A 136 -8.70 26.92 0.50
C PRO A 136 -8.34 26.41 1.89
N VAL A 137 -7.17 25.78 2.02
CA VAL A 137 -6.66 25.23 3.28
C VAL A 137 -5.15 25.42 3.39
N CYS A 138 -4.64 25.40 4.61
CA CYS A 138 -3.20 25.43 4.88
C CYS A 138 -2.79 24.27 5.78
N ALA A 139 -1.71 23.58 5.42
CA ALA A 139 -1.03 22.62 6.26
C ALA A 139 -0.02 23.34 7.16
N VAL A 140 -0.02 22.99 8.44
CA VAL A 140 0.84 23.56 9.48
C VAL A 140 1.57 22.42 10.18
N GLY A 141 2.90 22.43 10.11
CA GLY A 141 3.71 21.37 10.72
C GLY A 141 5.22 21.55 10.57
N ASN A 142 5.97 20.66 11.21
CA ASN A 142 7.42 20.66 11.32
C ASN A 142 8.09 19.91 10.16
N ALA A 143 7.99 20.46 8.94
CA ALA A 143 8.61 19.87 7.77
C ALA A 143 10.13 19.73 7.94
N TYR A 144 10.64 18.51 7.73
CA TYR A 144 12.05 18.11 7.84
C TYR A 144 12.73 18.43 9.18
N GLY A 145 11.97 18.72 10.24
CA GLY A 145 12.53 19.14 11.53
C GLY A 145 13.10 20.57 11.54
N LEU A 146 12.79 21.39 10.54
CA LEU A 146 13.31 22.77 10.41
C LEU A 146 12.57 23.80 11.28
N GLY A 147 11.51 23.37 11.97
CA GLY A 147 10.57 24.23 12.69
C GLY A 147 9.19 24.23 12.06
N LEU A 148 8.21 24.79 12.77
CA LEU A 148 6.84 24.91 12.26
C LEU A 148 6.81 25.77 10.99
N SER A 149 6.21 25.21 9.95
CA SER A 149 6.07 25.80 8.62
C SER A 149 4.61 25.75 8.20
N VAL A 150 4.24 26.66 7.30
CA VAL A 150 2.89 26.76 6.73
C VAL A 150 2.98 26.66 5.23
N THR A 151 2.18 25.79 4.64
CA THR A 151 2.00 25.66 3.19
C THR A 151 0.50 25.65 2.89
N CYS A 152 0.08 26.26 1.79
CA CYS A 152 -1.34 26.37 1.48
C CYS A 152 -1.66 25.79 0.12
N GLY A 153 -2.92 25.38 -0.03
CA GLY A 153 -3.49 24.77 -1.21
C GLY A 153 -5.02 24.76 -1.10
N VAL A 154 -5.64 23.73 -1.64
CA VAL A 154 -7.09 23.50 -1.60
C VAL A 154 -7.39 22.07 -1.18
N VAL A 155 -8.65 21.84 -0.82
CA VAL A 155 -9.20 20.50 -0.66
C VAL A 155 -9.43 19.89 -2.05
N SER A 156 -8.68 18.83 -2.35
CA SER A 156 -8.67 18.15 -3.65
C SER A 156 -9.66 16.98 -3.71
N ALA A 157 -9.98 16.37 -2.57
CA ALA A 157 -10.99 15.32 -2.42
C ALA A 157 -11.42 15.19 -0.95
N LEU A 158 -12.58 14.58 -0.73
CA LEU A 158 -13.16 14.33 0.60
C LEU A 158 -13.49 12.84 0.74
N ASN A 159 -13.49 12.35 1.98
CA ASN A 159 -13.87 10.98 2.32
C ASN A 159 -13.06 9.93 1.53
N VAL A 160 -11.77 10.22 1.28
CA VAL A 160 -10.88 9.27 0.60
C VAL A 160 -10.57 8.12 1.57
N SER A 161 -10.95 6.91 1.18
CA SER A 161 -10.98 5.71 2.04
C SER A 161 -10.10 4.56 1.54
N ASP A 162 -9.50 4.72 0.37
CA ASP A 162 -8.76 3.71 -0.40
C ASP A 162 -7.33 4.15 -0.74
N ALA A 163 -6.79 5.09 0.04
CA ALA A 163 -5.42 5.58 -0.13
C ALA A 163 -4.38 4.50 0.24
N GLY A 164 -4.73 3.57 1.13
CA GLY A 164 -3.98 2.35 1.42
C GLY A 164 -2.82 2.50 2.40
N PHE A 165 -2.76 3.62 3.13
CA PHE A 165 -1.83 3.88 4.23
C PHE A 165 -2.24 3.18 5.52
N ASN A 166 -3.53 3.21 5.85
CA ASN A 166 -4.08 2.72 7.12
C ASN A 166 -5.22 1.70 6.91
N PRO A 167 -5.47 0.81 7.87
CA PRO A 167 -6.66 -0.06 7.87
C PRO A 167 -7.98 0.71 7.92
N VAL A 168 -8.00 1.81 8.67
CA VAL A 168 -9.14 2.73 8.79
C VAL A 168 -8.71 4.08 8.22
N GLU A 169 -9.37 4.47 7.14
CA GLU A 169 -9.08 5.69 6.40
C GLU A 169 -10.33 6.53 6.22
N ASP A 170 -10.19 7.81 6.51
CA ASP A 170 -11.16 8.82 6.15
C ASP A 170 -10.41 10.14 5.96
N PHE A 171 -9.93 10.36 4.74
CA PHE A 171 -9.03 11.47 4.45
C PHE A 171 -9.72 12.63 3.73
N VAL A 172 -9.28 13.84 4.09
CA VAL A 172 -9.35 15.05 3.28
C VAL A 172 -8.05 15.09 2.47
N GLN A 173 -8.17 15.02 1.14
CA GLN A 173 -7.02 15.17 0.25
C GLN A 173 -6.76 16.67 0.01
N THR A 174 -5.50 17.08 -0.03
CA THR A 174 -5.07 18.44 -0.37
C THR A 174 -3.83 18.44 -1.26
N ASP A 175 -3.70 19.51 -2.05
CA ASP A 175 -2.48 19.83 -2.80
C ASP A 175 -1.52 20.76 -2.04
N ALA A 176 -1.88 21.20 -0.82
CA ALA A 176 -0.97 21.95 0.05
C ALA A 176 0.31 21.14 0.28
N ALA A 177 1.47 21.75 0.04
CA ALA A 177 2.75 21.06 0.08
C ALA A 177 3.05 20.47 1.47
N ALA A 178 3.06 19.15 1.56
CA ALA A 178 3.38 18.35 2.72
C ALA A 178 4.72 17.61 2.51
N ASN A 179 5.59 17.64 3.50
CA ASN A 179 6.89 16.97 3.45
C ASN A 179 7.08 16.12 4.72
N PRO A 180 8.00 15.14 4.74
CA PRO A 180 8.32 14.39 5.95
C PRO A 180 8.41 15.30 7.19
N GLY A 181 7.73 14.92 8.27
CA GLY A 181 7.67 15.69 9.53
C GLY A 181 6.41 16.53 9.73
N VAL A 182 5.60 16.77 8.68
CA VAL A 182 4.27 17.39 8.87
C VAL A 182 3.22 16.42 9.42
N SER A 183 3.48 15.11 9.41
CA SER A 183 2.56 14.09 9.95
C SER A 183 2.25 14.34 11.43
N GLY A 184 0.97 14.31 11.76
CA GLY A 184 0.37 14.74 13.02
C GLY A 184 0.09 16.25 13.12
N GLY A 185 0.44 17.04 12.11
CA GLY A 185 0.20 18.49 12.05
C GLY A 185 -1.24 18.85 11.66
N ALA A 186 -1.55 20.15 11.60
CA ALA A 186 -2.91 20.61 11.31
C ALA A 186 -3.10 20.92 9.82
N LEU A 187 -4.25 20.53 9.26
CA LEU A 187 -4.82 21.14 8.06
C LEU A 187 -5.93 22.10 8.53
N VAL A 188 -5.83 23.37 8.19
CA VAL A 188 -6.72 24.43 8.69
C VAL A 188 -7.38 25.21 7.56
N ASP A 189 -8.56 25.76 7.81
CA ASP A 189 -9.23 26.71 6.92
C ASP A 189 -8.61 28.12 7.00
N ALA A 190 -9.19 29.07 6.28
CA ALA A 190 -8.72 30.46 6.23
C ALA A 190 -8.82 31.18 7.59
N GLU A 191 -9.62 30.68 8.51
CA GLU A 191 -9.78 31.19 9.87
C GLU A 191 -8.81 30.53 10.87
N GLY A 192 -8.00 29.56 10.44
CA GLY A 192 -7.10 28.80 11.32
C GLY A 192 -7.78 27.69 12.11
N ARG A 193 -8.99 27.28 11.71
CA ARG A 193 -9.74 26.20 12.37
C ARG A 193 -9.43 24.87 11.69
N LEU A 194 -9.32 23.81 12.49
CA LEU A 194 -8.93 22.46 12.06
C LEU A 194 -10.00 21.81 11.17
N VAL A 195 -9.61 21.47 9.94
CA VAL A 195 -10.40 20.68 8.99
C VAL A 195 -9.87 19.24 8.82
N GLY A 196 -8.67 18.96 9.31
CA GLY A 196 -8.11 17.61 9.39
C GLY A 196 -6.72 17.58 10.02
N MET A 197 -6.22 16.40 10.39
CA MET A 197 -4.85 16.20 10.90
C MET A 197 -3.99 15.58 9.81
N MET A 198 -2.90 16.25 9.41
CA MET A 198 -1.97 15.76 8.39
C MET A 198 -1.48 14.35 8.74
N SER A 199 -1.58 13.40 7.81
CA SER A 199 -1.26 11.99 8.07
C SER A 199 -0.19 11.48 7.10
N ALA A 200 -0.50 11.49 5.81
CA ALA A 200 0.31 10.83 4.79
C ALA A 200 0.51 11.71 3.54
N ILE A 201 1.58 11.40 2.80
CA ILE A 201 1.93 12.02 1.52
C ILE A 201 2.00 10.90 0.49
N PHE A 202 1.35 11.06 -0.66
CA PHE A 202 1.60 10.19 -1.79
C PHE A 202 2.87 10.67 -2.50
N ALA A 203 3.98 9.99 -2.28
CA ALA A 203 5.26 10.28 -2.93
C ALA A 203 5.61 9.19 -3.94
N SER A 204 5.96 9.58 -5.18
CA SER A 204 6.82 8.74 -6.03
C SER A 204 8.24 8.73 -5.46
N GLU A 205 9.04 7.71 -5.78
CA GLU A 205 10.42 7.53 -5.30
C GLU A 205 11.16 8.87 -5.06
N GLY A 206 11.58 9.12 -3.81
CA GLY A 206 12.39 10.28 -3.42
C GLY A 206 11.73 11.33 -2.51
N ASP A 207 10.68 11.02 -1.74
CA ASP A 207 10.03 11.92 -0.76
C ASP A 207 9.67 13.32 -1.29
N THR A 208 9.41 13.43 -2.60
CA THR A 208 9.01 14.69 -3.24
C THR A 208 7.49 14.79 -3.28
N ASN A 209 6.98 15.93 -2.78
CA ASN A 209 5.57 16.25 -2.87
C ASN A 209 5.16 16.46 -4.34
N ILE A 210 4.15 15.72 -4.81
CA ILE A 210 3.59 15.86 -6.17
C ILE A 210 2.17 16.47 -6.20
N GLY A 211 1.72 17.04 -5.09
CA GLY A 211 0.40 17.66 -4.93
C GLY A 211 -0.72 16.72 -4.48
N VAL A 212 -0.38 15.55 -3.91
CA VAL A 212 -1.35 14.55 -3.43
C VAL A 212 -1.04 14.19 -1.98
N ASN A 213 -1.71 14.88 -1.06
CA ASN A 213 -1.46 14.78 0.38
C ASN A 213 -2.76 14.50 1.13
N PHE A 214 -2.67 13.87 2.28
CA PHE A 214 -3.84 13.40 3.03
C PHE A 214 -3.80 13.86 4.48
N ALA A 215 -4.92 14.42 4.93
CA ALA A 215 -5.20 14.71 6.33
C ALA A 215 -6.37 13.85 6.81
N THR A 216 -6.23 13.16 7.94
CA THR A 216 -7.33 12.47 8.61
C THR A 216 -8.43 13.48 8.89
N SER A 217 -9.67 13.16 8.51
CA SER A 217 -10.80 14.07 8.71
C SER A 217 -11.00 14.39 10.19
N THR A 218 -11.49 15.60 10.47
CA THR A 218 -11.89 15.97 11.83
C THR A 218 -12.95 15.02 12.40
N GLU A 219 -13.85 14.48 11.56
CA GLU A 219 -14.91 13.55 12.00
C GLU A 219 -14.31 12.27 12.57
N LEU A 220 -13.38 11.65 11.84
CA LEU A 220 -12.68 10.45 12.29
C LEU A 220 -11.79 10.76 13.51
N LEU A 221 -11.02 11.85 13.46
CA LEU A 221 -10.15 12.29 14.54
C LEU A 221 -10.91 12.46 15.86
N LEU A 222 -11.99 13.24 15.86
CA LEU A 222 -12.75 13.53 17.08
C LEU A 222 -13.44 12.27 17.64
N ARG A 223 -13.98 11.41 16.77
CA ARG A 223 -14.58 10.15 17.20
C ARG A 223 -13.56 9.24 17.89
N ILE A 224 -12.33 9.17 17.36
CA ILE A 224 -11.25 8.39 17.97
C ILE A 224 -10.78 9.03 19.28
N VAL A 225 -10.61 10.35 19.31
CA VAL A 225 -10.22 11.07 20.52
C VAL A 225 -11.22 10.81 21.63
N GLU A 226 -12.51 10.92 21.34
CA GLU A 226 -13.58 10.65 22.31
C GLU A 226 -13.51 9.21 22.84
N ALA A 227 -13.49 8.21 21.96
CA ALA A 227 -13.44 6.80 22.35
C ALA A 227 -12.17 6.45 23.15
N LEU A 228 -11.02 6.99 22.77
CA LEU A 228 -9.77 6.77 23.51
C LEU A 228 -9.78 7.42 24.89
N ILE A 229 -10.47 8.55 25.06
CA ILE A 229 -10.59 9.23 26.37
C ILE A 229 -11.64 8.52 27.24
N SER A 230 -12.79 8.14 26.67
CA SER A 230 -13.90 7.56 27.42
C SER A 230 -13.66 6.08 27.77
N ASP A 231 -13.20 5.30 26.79
CA ASP A 231 -13.20 3.84 26.85
C ASP A 231 -11.78 3.26 26.87
N GLY A 232 -10.76 4.06 26.55
CA GLY A 232 -9.36 3.65 26.45
C GLY A 232 -9.01 2.88 25.17
N GLU A 233 -10.01 2.50 24.37
CA GLU A 233 -9.88 1.80 23.10
C GLU A 233 -10.94 2.27 22.10
N VAL A 234 -10.70 2.03 20.81
CA VAL A 234 -11.67 2.36 19.76
C VAL A 234 -12.33 1.08 19.26
N ARG A 235 -13.66 0.98 19.39
CA ARG A 235 -14.44 -0.13 18.86
C ARG A 235 -15.14 0.27 17.57
N TYR A 236 -14.79 -0.40 16.47
CA TYR A 236 -15.40 -0.16 15.16
C TYR A 236 -16.68 -1.00 15.00
N PRO A 237 -17.81 -0.43 14.57
CA PRO A 237 -19.04 -1.18 14.38
C PRO A 237 -18.85 -2.27 13.32
N SER A 238 -19.23 -3.51 13.65
CA SER A 238 -19.21 -4.63 12.71
C SER A 238 -20.65 -4.99 12.31
N PRO A 239 -21.05 -4.76 11.06
CA PRO A 239 -22.41 -5.01 10.60
C PRO A 239 -22.71 -6.50 10.36
N GLY A 240 -21.68 -7.36 10.29
CA GLY A 240 -21.85 -8.78 9.95
C GLY A 240 -22.23 -9.01 8.49
N TRP A 241 -21.75 -8.18 7.57
CA TRP A 241 -21.84 -8.40 6.12
C TRP A 241 -20.44 -8.49 5.50
N GLN A 242 -20.35 -9.08 4.30
CA GLN A 242 -19.23 -8.88 3.39
C GLN A 242 -19.68 -8.10 2.16
N LEU A 243 -18.84 -7.16 1.73
CA LEU A 243 -19.08 -6.33 0.56
C LEU A 243 -18.08 -6.67 -0.53
N GLU A 244 -18.58 -6.91 -1.73
CA GLU A 244 -17.80 -7.06 -2.95
C GLU A 244 -17.86 -5.80 -3.79
N THR A 245 -16.81 -5.58 -4.57
CA THR A 245 -16.83 -4.54 -5.60
C THR A 245 -17.78 -4.98 -6.70
N ALA A 246 -18.78 -4.15 -7.01
CA ALA A 246 -19.73 -4.45 -8.08
C ALA A 246 -19.01 -4.66 -9.42
N GLY A 247 -19.52 -5.60 -10.22
CA GLY A 247 -19.04 -5.84 -11.59
C GLY A 247 -19.25 -4.61 -12.49
N ARG A 248 -18.48 -4.51 -13.58
CA ARG A 248 -18.51 -3.34 -14.50
C ARG A 248 -19.91 -2.98 -15.00
N ASP A 249 -20.73 -3.96 -15.34
CA ASP A 249 -22.10 -3.75 -15.85
C ASP A 249 -23.03 -3.14 -14.79
N GLN A 250 -22.81 -3.49 -13.53
CA GLN A 250 -23.55 -2.94 -12.40
C GLN A 250 -23.05 -1.55 -12.05
N LEU A 251 -21.74 -1.30 -12.07
CA LEU A 251 -21.14 0.04 -11.89
C LEU A 251 -21.61 1.05 -12.95
N ALA A 252 -21.89 0.58 -14.17
CA ALA A 252 -22.48 1.41 -15.24
C ALA A 252 -23.89 1.91 -14.90
N THR A 253 -24.58 1.25 -13.97
CA THR A 253 -25.94 1.58 -13.54
C THR A 253 -25.91 2.28 -12.17
N VAL A 254 -25.17 1.73 -11.21
CA VAL A 254 -25.00 2.23 -9.84
C VAL A 254 -23.59 1.89 -9.33
N ALA A 255 -22.77 2.92 -9.11
CA ALA A 255 -21.46 2.78 -8.49
C ALA A 255 -21.57 2.59 -6.97
N ALA A 256 -21.77 1.35 -6.53
CA ALA A 256 -21.93 0.96 -5.13
C ALA A 256 -21.58 -0.54 -4.94
N PRO A 257 -21.06 -0.95 -3.77
CA PRO A 257 -20.73 -2.34 -3.49
C PRO A 257 -21.98 -3.20 -3.26
N VAL A 258 -21.83 -4.51 -3.48
CA VAL A 258 -22.88 -5.50 -3.29
C VAL A 258 -22.55 -6.36 -2.08
N ILE A 259 -23.56 -6.70 -1.30
CA ILE A 259 -23.42 -7.67 -0.22
C ILE A 259 -23.31 -9.06 -0.81
N SER A 260 -22.18 -9.72 -0.60
CA SER A 260 -21.95 -11.11 -1.00
C SER A 260 -22.44 -12.08 0.07
N GLU A 261 -22.21 -11.74 1.34
CA GLU A 261 -22.55 -12.58 2.47
C GLU A 261 -23.10 -11.75 3.63
N VAL A 262 -23.97 -12.36 4.44
CA VAL A 262 -24.45 -11.82 5.70
C VAL A 262 -24.33 -12.92 6.74
N SER A 263 -23.71 -12.62 7.88
CA SER A 263 -23.58 -13.55 9.00
C SER A 263 -24.94 -13.83 9.62
N ASP A 264 -25.29 -15.10 9.75
CA ASP A 264 -26.52 -15.54 10.40
C ASP A 264 -26.60 -15.01 11.84
N GLY A 265 -27.73 -14.39 12.18
CA GLY A 265 -27.95 -13.78 13.51
C GLY A 265 -27.15 -12.51 13.79
N GLY A 266 -26.35 -11.99 12.84
CA GLY A 266 -25.63 -10.72 12.97
C GLY A 266 -26.51 -9.48 12.74
N PRO A 267 -26.01 -8.27 13.05
CA PRO A 267 -26.76 -7.02 12.92
C PRO A 267 -27.44 -6.84 11.56
N ALA A 268 -26.71 -7.08 10.46
CA ALA A 268 -27.25 -6.97 9.11
C ALA A 268 -28.39 -7.97 8.84
N ALA A 269 -28.25 -9.22 9.26
CA ALA A 269 -29.32 -10.23 9.13
C ALA A 269 -30.56 -9.83 9.93
N MET A 270 -30.38 -9.38 11.17
CA MET A 270 -31.48 -8.91 12.03
C MET A 270 -32.19 -7.68 11.44
N ALA A 271 -31.46 -6.82 10.75
CA ALA A 271 -32.00 -5.67 10.05
C ALA A 271 -32.68 -6.05 8.71
N GLY A 272 -32.64 -7.33 8.31
CA GLY A 272 -33.26 -7.81 7.07
C GLY A 272 -32.44 -7.53 5.81
N ILE A 273 -31.16 -7.20 5.98
CA ILE A 273 -30.18 -7.06 4.90
C ILE A 273 -29.76 -8.46 4.44
N ALA A 274 -29.62 -8.64 3.13
CA ALA A 274 -29.39 -9.95 2.54
C ALA A 274 -28.34 -9.90 1.41
N PRO A 275 -27.73 -11.05 1.05
CA PRO A 275 -26.93 -11.16 -0.15
C PRO A 275 -27.66 -10.64 -1.39
N GLY A 276 -26.93 -9.92 -2.25
CA GLY A 276 -27.47 -9.23 -3.43
C GLY A 276 -27.92 -7.78 -3.19
N ASP A 277 -28.01 -7.32 -1.93
CA ASP A 277 -28.27 -5.91 -1.64
C ASP A 277 -27.11 -5.02 -2.08
N VAL A 278 -27.42 -3.91 -2.73
CA VAL A 278 -26.44 -2.89 -3.13
C VAL A 278 -26.44 -1.76 -2.10
N ILE A 279 -25.33 -1.52 -1.41
CA ILE A 279 -25.26 -0.49 -0.36
C ILE A 279 -24.94 0.87 -0.97
N LEU A 280 -25.91 1.79 -0.92
CA LEU A 280 -25.78 3.13 -1.51
C LEU A 280 -25.26 4.16 -0.51
N LYS A 281 -25.69 4.06 0.76
CA LYS A 281 -25.28 4.97 1.84
C LYS A 281 -25.27 4.26 3.19
N ILE A 282 -24.37 4.71 4.05
CA ILE A 282 -24.31 4.38 5.48
C ILE A 282 -24.37 5.71 6.23
N GLY A 283 -25.42 5.91 7.02
CA GLY A 283 -25.78 7.21 7.56
C GLY A 283 -25.89 8.26 6.44
N SER A 284 -25.13 9.35 6.58
CA SER A 284 -25.06 10.42 5.58
C SER A 284 -24.08 10.14 4.44
N ARG A 285 -23.17 9.17 4.61
CA ARG A 285 -22.04 8.92 3.71
C ARG A 285 -22.43 8.03 2.54
N ARG A 286 -22.13 8.49 1.32
CA ARG A 286 -22.34 7.71 0.11
C ARG A 286 -21.27 6.64 0.00
N VAL A 287 -21.68 5.42 -0.31
CA VAL A 287 -20.80 4.27 -0.48
C VAL A 287 -20.70 3.93 -1.96
N ARG A 288 -19.46 3.91 -2.48
CA ARG A 288 -19.14 3.53 -3.88
C ARG A 288 -18.27 2.29 -3.92
N THR A 289 -17.44 2.09 -2.89
CA THR A 289 -16.55 0.95 -2.72
C THR A 289 -16.78 0.27 -1.35
N PRO A 290 -16.30 -0.97 -1.15
CA PRO A 290 -16.26 -1.58 0.19
C PRO A 290 -15.46 -0.75 1.21
N ARG A 291 -14.43 -0.02 0.78
CA ARG A 291 -13.64 0.87 1.64
C ARG A 291 -14.43 2.09 2.11
N ASP A 292 -15.29 2.65 1.26
CA ASP A 292 -16.20 3.73 1.66
C ASP A 292 -17.16 3.28 2.77
N ALA A 293 -17.61 2.02 2.73
CA ALA A 293 -18.47 1.47 3.77
C ALA A 293 -17.72 1.36 5.11
N LEU A 294 -16.48 0.87 5.08
CA LEU A 294 -15.62 0.81 6.26
C LEU A 294 -15.37 2.20 6.84
N ALA A 295 -15.02 3.18 5.99
CA ALA A 295 -14.80 4.57 6.38
C ALA A 295 -16.07 5.22 6.94
N ALA A 296 -17.25 4.88 6.40
CA ALA A 296 -18.51 5.39 6.91
C ALA A 296 -18.87 4.81 8.28
N LEU A 297 -18.60 3.52 8.52
CA LEU A 297 -18.77 2.89 9.83
C LEU A 297 -17.75 3.40 10.85
N ALA A 298 -16.53 3.72 10.41
CA ALA A 298 -15.43 4.17 11.26
C ALA A 298 -15.65 5.52 11.93
N VAL A 299 -16.56 6.35 11.42
CA VAL A 299 -16.90 7.65 12.00
C VAL A 299 -18.19 7.62 12.80
N VAL A 300 -18.86 6.47 12.92
CA VAL A 300 -20.09 6.34 13.70
C VAL A 300 -19.73 6.53 15.18
N PRO A 301 -20.29 7.56 15.84
CA PRO A 301 -19.89 7.91 17.20
C PRO A 301 -20.53 7.02 18.26
N ASP A 302 -21.74 6.51 18.01
CA ASP A 302 -22.53 5.76 18.99
C ASP A 302 -23.20 4.54 18.34
N VAL A 303 -22.79 3.35 18.78
CA VAL A 303 -23.32 2.07 18.32
C VAL A 303 -24.68 1.71 18.95
N SER A 304 -25.11 2.44 19.99
CA SER A 304 -26.41 2.24 20.65
C SER A 304 -27.58 2.86 19.87
N THR A 305 -27.28 3.78 18.94
CA THR A 305 -28.29 4.34 18.04
C THR A 305 -28.37 3.53 16.74
N PRO A 306 -29.57 3.18 16.26
CA PRO A 306 -29.71 2.52 14.96
C PRO A 306 -29.15 3.39 13.83
N LEU A 307 -28.26 2.82 13.04
CA LEU A 307 -27.61 3.46 11.91
C LEU A 307 -28.42 3.21 10.62
N ASP A 308 -28.85 4.28 9.96
CA ASP A 308 -29.58 4.17 8.69
C ASP A 308 -28.68 3.68 7.55
N ILE A 309 -29.07 2.57 6.93
CA ILE A 309 -28.43 2.00 5.75
C ILE A 309 -29.37 2.19 4.56
N THR A 310 -28.96 2.97 3.57
CA THR A 310 -29.69 3.07 2.30
C THR A 310 -29.15 2.02 1.35
N LEU A 311 -30.00 1.07 0.95
CA LEU A 311 -29.65 -0.01 0.05
C LEU A 311 -30.60 -0.08 -1.15
N GLN A 312 -30.24 -0.87 -2.16
CA GLN A 312 -31.09 -1.20 -3.28
C GLN A 312 -31.22 -2.72 -3.40
N ARG A 313 -32.46 -3.20 -3.47
CA ARG A 313 -32.83 -4.60 -3.71
C ARG A 313 -33.81 -4.65 -4.88
N ASP A 314 -33.55 -5.49 -5.87
CA ASP A 314 -34.40 -5.65 -7.06
C ASP A 314 -34.71 -4.31 -7.77
N GLY A 315 -33.71 -3.43 -7.82
CA GLY A 315 -33.85 -2.10 -8.42
C GLY A 315 -34.54 -1.05 -7.54
N GLN A 316 -35.14 -1.42 -6.40
CA GLN A 316 -35.85 -0.50 -5.51
C GLN A 316 -34.99 -0.06 -4.32
N ARG A 317 -35.01 1.24 -4.01
CA ARG A 317 -34.31 1.79 -2.85
C ARG A 317 -35.07 1.49 -1.56
N ARG A 318 -34.33 1.11 -0.52
CA ARG A 318 -34.82 0.85 0.84
C ARG A 318 -33.90 1.55 1.83
N VAL A 319 -34.47 1.96 2.95
CA VAL A 319 -33.71 2.41 4.12
C VAL A 319 -33.99 1.41 5.23
N VAL A 320 -32.92 0.90 5.83
CA VAL A 320 -32.96 -0.09 6.90
C VAL A 320 -32.19 0.46 8.08
N ALA A 321 -32.79 0.45 9.27
CA ALA A 321 -32.10 0.82 10.49
C ALA A 321 -31.31 -0.38 11.02
N LEU A 322 -29.98 -0.22 11.10
CA LEU A 322 -29.05 -1.23 11.59
C LEU A 322 -28.71 -0.95 13.05
N SER A 323 -29.16 -1.80 13.96
CA SER A 323 -28.82 -1.70 15.39
C SER A 323 -27.66 -2.62 15.73
N PHE A 324 -26.72 -2.12 16.54
CA PHE A 324 -25.64 -2.93 17.11
C PHE A 324 -25.95 -3.39 18.55
N ASP A 325 -27.06 -2.91 19.14
CA ASP A 325 -27.58 -3.29 20.46
C ASP A 325 -28.40 -4.59 20.40
N ALA A 326 -27.77 -5.68 19.98
CA ALA A 326 -28.21 -7.05 20.24
C ALA A 326 -27.09 -8.05 19.86
N ALA A 327 -25.91 -7.91 20.46
CA ALA A 327 -25.15 -9.12 20.72
C ALA A 327 -25.69 -9.71 22.02
N PRO A 328 -26.35 -10.89 22.04
CA PRO A 328 -26.36 -11.64 23.27
C PRO A 328 -24.91 -11.85 23.68
N THR A 329 -24.58 -11.49 24.92
CA THR A 329 -23.43 -12.05 25.62
C THR A 329 -23.60 -13.56 25.64
N VAL A 330 -23.10 -14.24 24.62
CA VAL A 330 -22.90 -15.69 24.67
C VAL A 330 -21.59 -15.90 25.43
N SER A 331 -21.73 -15.78 26.75
CA SER A 331 -21.10 -16.71 27.68
C SER A 331 -21.45 -18.12 27.19
N ASP A 332 -20.42 -18.96 27.09
CA ASP A 332 -20.43 -20.36 26.63
C ASP A 332 -20.30 -20.52 25.11
N ALA A 333 -19.11 -20.15 24.61
CA ALA A 333 -18.55 -20.83 23.43
C ALA A 333 -18.25 -22.29 23.81
N PRO A 334 -18.63 -23.28 22.98
CA PRO A 334 -18.11 -24.63 23.15
C PRO A 334 -16.59 -24.60 22.97
N ASP A 335 -15.86 -25.33 23.84
CA ASP A 335 -14.40 -25.44 23.85
C ASP A 335 -13.83 -25.69 22.45
N ILE A 336 -13.36 -24.62 21.80
CA ILE A 336 -12.48 -24.66 20.63
C ILE A 336 -11.14 -24.08 21.13
N PRO A 337 -10.03 -24.84 21.03
CA PRO A 337 -8.79 -24.47 21.71
C PRO A 337 -8.29 -23.06 21.36
N GLU A 338 -8.00 -22.28 22.40
CA GLU A 338 -7.26 -21.01 22.34
C GLU A 338 -5.95 -21.21 21.54
N SER A 339 -5.83 -20.66 20.32
CA SER A 339 -4.53 -20.21 19.73
C SER A 339 -4.58 -19.76 18.26
N LEU A 340 -5.63 -19.09 17.76
CA LEU A 340 -5.59 -18.54 16.39
C LEU A 340 -5.94 -17.06 16.21
N GLY A 341 -6.37 -16.36 17.27
CA GLY A 341 -6.67 -14.92 17.25
C GLY A 341 -7.76 -14.50 16.24
N ASP A 342 -8.01 -13.19 16.15
CA ASP A 342 -8.98 -12.58 15.23
C ASP A 342 -8.50 -12.66 13.77
N CYS A 343 -8.79 -13.77 13.09
CA CYS A 343 -8.52 -13.96 11.67
C CYS A 343 -9.85 -13.94 10.88
N PRO A 344 -10.12 -12.90 10.06
CA PRO A 344 -11.41 -12.70 9.38
C PRO A 344 -11.56 -13.54 8.09
N HIS A 345 -10.86 -14.66 7.99
CA HIS A 345 -10.81 -15.52 6.80
C HIS A 345 -11.33 -16.92 7.14
N PRO A 346 -11.56 -17.81 6.14
CA PRO A 346 -12.02 -19.16 6.42
C PRO A 346 -11.11 -19.88 7.44
N ALA A 347 -11.72 -20.56 8.41
CA ALA A 347 -10.99 -21.20 9.51
C ALA A 347 -9.82 -22.12 9.05
N PRO A 348 -9.93 -22.90 7.95
CA PRO A 348 -8.81 -23.66 7.43
C PRO A 348 -7.62 -22.80 6.99
N VAL A 349 -7.87 -21.63 6.40
CA VAL A 349 -6.84 -20.66 6.01
C VAL A 349 -6.20 -20.04 7.25
N CYS A 350 -7.02 -19.64 8.23
CA CYS A 350 -6.53 -19.03 9.47
C CYS A 350 -5.62 -19.96 10.27
N ARG A 351 -5.90 -21.27 10.26
CA ARG A 351 -5.05 -22.28 10.91
C ARG A 351 -3.61 -22.25 10.42
N VAL A 352 -3.37 -21.87 9.17
CA VAL A 352 -2.03 -21.85 8.58
C VAL A 352 -1.11 -20.83 9.25
N ARG A 353 -1.64 -19.85 10.00
CA ARG A 353 -0.82 -18.96 10.85
C ARG A 353 0.06 -19.72 11.83
N GLN A 354 -0.36 -20.88 12.32
CA GLN A 354 0.45 -21.74 13.21
C GLN A 354 1.64 -22.39 12.53
N ALA A 355 1.62 -22.46 11.19
CA ALA A 355 2.70 -23.02 10.40
C ALA A 355 3.69 -21.95 9.91
N VAL A 356 3.39 -20.66 10.02
CA VAL A 356 4.27 -19.61 9.51
C VAL A 356 4.88 -18.84 10.67
N PHE A 357 6.19 -18.62 10.62
CA PHE A 357 6.97 -17.97 11.66
C PHE A 357 7.72 -16.76 11.09
N PRO A 358 7.80 -15.63 11.81
CA PRO A 358 8.73 -14.58 11.44
C PRO A 358 10.16 -15.10 11.53
N VAL A 359 10.99 -14.72 10.56
CA VAL A 359 12.41 -15.07 10.52
C VAL A 359 13.24 -13.82 10.25
N SER A 360 14.43 -13.76 10.85
CA SER A 360 15.41 -12.72 10.60
C SER A 360 16.78 -13.35 10.38
N SER A 361 17.48 -12.96 9.31
CA SER A 361 18.82 -13.44 8.96
C SER A 361 19.58 -12.36 8.18
N PHE A 362 19.81 -12.56 6.88
CA PHE A 362 20.31 -11.52 5.97
C PHE A 362 19.24 -10.44 5.77
N ASP A 363 18.00 -10.86 5.49
CA ASP A 363 16.85 -9.98 5.57
C ASP A 363 16.47 -9.80 7.05
N PRO A 364 16.34 -8.56 7.55
CA PRO A 364 16.00 -8.30 8.94
C PRO A 364 14.62 -8.80 9.33
N ILE A 365 13.67 -8.97 8.40
CA ILE A 365 12.34 -9.49 8.71
C ILE A 365 11.66 -10.12 7.49
N ALA A 366 11.39 -11.41 7.61
CA ALA A 366 10.72 -12.22 6.61
C ALA A 366 9.83 -13.29 7.28
N SER A 367 9.44 -14.30 6.52
CA SER A 367 8.64 -15.43 6.97
C SER A 367 9.36 -16.76 6.71
N ALA A 368 9.00 -17.78 7.46
CA ALA A 368 9.39 -19.17 7.22
C ALA A 368 8.20 -20.08 7.49
N THR A 369 7.88 -20.95 6.54
CA THR A 369 6.75 -21.87 6.60
C THR A 369 7.21 -23.23 7.08
N ARG A 370 6.52 -23.80 8.06
CA ARG A 370 6.76 -25.13 8.61
C ARG A 370 6.38 -26.20 7.62
N ILE A 371 7.28 -27.15 7.45
CA ILE A 371 7.11 -28.29 6.54
C ILE A 371 7.46 -29.62 7.21
N GLY A 372 7.80 -29.58 8.50
CA GLY A 372 8.10 -30.76 9.30
C GLY A 372 8.24 -30.44 10.79
N PRO A 373 8.55 -31.44 11.63
CA PRO A 373 8.63 -31.25 13.08
C PRO A 373 9.66 -30.18 13.50
N THR A 374 10.81 -30.17 12.84
CA THR A 374 11.95 -29.25 13.08
C THR A 374 12.37 -28.49 11.82
N LEU A 375 11.59 -28.59 10.74
CA LEU A 375 11.95 -28.08 9.42
C LEU A 375 11.01 -26.94 9.01
N LEU A 376 11.62 -25.82 8.63
CA LEU A 376 10.95 -24.73 7.93
C LEU A 376 11.57 -24.54 6.55
N VAL A 377 10.80 -23.95 5.65
CA VAL A 377 11.25 -23.40 4.37
C VAL A 377 11.08 -21.89 4.39
N THR A 378 12.08 -21.17 3.90
CA THR A 378 12.00 -19.73 3.63
C THR A 378 12.58 -19.45 2.24
N ASN A 379 12.65 -18.19 1.82
CA ASN A 379 13.34 -17.85 0.59
C ASN A 379 14.84 -17.76 0.78
N ARG A 380 15.59 -17.96 -0.31
CA ARG A 380 17.05 -17.90 -0.25
C ARG A 380 17.55 -16.49 -0.04
N HIS A 381 16.91 -15.51 -0.67
CA HIS A 381 17.27 -14.10 -0.46
C HIS A 381 17.12 -13.64 1.00
N VAL A 382 16.32 -14.34 1.82
CA VAL A 382 16.15 -14.05 3.25
C VAL A 382 17.39 -14.43 4.06
N VAL A 383 18.08 -15.51 3.67
CA VAL A 383 19.27 -16.01 4.38
C VAL A 383 20.59 -15.62 3.69
N ALA A 384 20.57 -15.43 2.37
CA ALA A 384 21.74 -15.20 1.53
C ALA A 384 22.90 -16.17 1.88
N ASP A 385 24.05 -15.63 2.28
CA ASP A 385 25.26 -16.38 2.67
C ASP A 385 25.32 -16.73 4.17
N ARG A 386 24.30 -16.35 4.95
CA ARG A 386 24.29 -16.61 6.41
C ARG A 386 24.05 -18.10 6.68
N PRO A 387 24.88 -18.74 7.51
CA PRO A 387 24.69 -20.15 7.87
C PRO A 387 23.56 -20.34 8.89
N ASP A 388 23.07 -19.26 9.49
CA ASP A 388 22.11 -19.23 10.57
C ASP A 388 21.02 -18.17 10.37
N ALA A 389 19.90 -18.38 11.04
CA ALA A 389 18.76 -17.49 11.10
C ALA A 389 18.15 -17.51 12.51
N VAL A 390 17.34 -16.51 12.82
CA VAL A 390 16.54 -16.47 14.04
C VAL A 390 15.08 -16.61 13.67
N VAL A 391 14.44 -17.66 14.16
CA VAL A 391 13.00 -17.91 14.02
C VAL A 391 12.31 -17.39 15.27
N HIS A 392 11.31 -16.53 15.12
CA HIS A 392 10.56 -15.96 16.23
C HIS A 392 9.33 -16.83 16.51
N THR A 393 9.35 -17.60 17.60
CA THR A 393 8.20 -18.41 18.02
C THR A 393 7.42 -17.69 19.13
N PRO A 394 6.17 -18.12 19.44
CA PRO A 394 5.41 -17.54 20.54
C PRO A 394 6.14 -17.58 21.89
N ASP A 395 6.92 -18.64 22.12
CA ASP A 395 7.73 -18.84 23.34
C ASP A 395 9.13 -18.20 23.24
N GLY A 396 9.30 -17.24 22.33
CA GLY A 396 10.53 -16.48 22.11
C GLY A 396 11.39 -16.93 20.94
N PRO A 397 12.46 -16.19 20.62
CA PRO A 397 13.31 -16.49 19.48
C PRO A 397 14.04 -17.84 19.64
N ARG A 398 14.28 -18.50 18.52
CA ARG A 398 15.02 -19.76 18.40
C ARG A 398 16.08 -19.60 17.31
N GLY A 399 17.28 -20.09 17.58
CA GLY A 399 18.31 -20.23 16.55
C GLY A 399 17.91 -21.30 15.55
N ALA A 400 18.11 -21.03 14.27
CA ALA A 400 17.90 -21.95 13.18
C ALA A 400 19.17 -22.07 12.33
N ARG A 401 19.47 -23.28 11.89
CA ARG A 401 20.60 -23.58 11.01
C ARG A 401 20.11 -23.69 9.58
N VAL A 402 20.77 -23.03 8.64
CA VAL A 402 20.50 -23.22 7.22
C VAL A 402 21.01 -24.60 6.81
N ILE A 403 20.13 -25.42 6.26
CA ILE A 403 20.49 -26.73 5.70
C ILE A 403 20.87 -26.51 4.23
N PRO A 404 22.10 -26.87 3.81
CA PRO A 404 22.49 -26.75 2.41
C PRO A 404 21.62 -27.61 1.49
N SER A 405 21.38 -27.12 0.29
CA SER A 405 20.69 -27.84 -0.79
C SER A 405 21.27 -27.43 -2.14
N ALA A 406 21.35 -28.38 -3.08
CA ALA A 406 21.76 -28.10 -4.45
C ALA A 406 20.63 -27.48 -5.31
N TYR A 407 19.46 -27.20 -4.71
CA TYR A 407 18.38 -26.47 -5.38
C TYR A 407 18.87 -25.11 -5.88
N LEU A 408 18.59 -24.74 -7.12
CA LEU A 408 19.08 -23.48 -7.72
C LEU A 408 18.15 -22.29 -7.47
N GLY A 409 16.87 -22.54 -7.18
CA GLY A 409 15.87 -21.51 -7.01
C GLY A 409 15.90 -20.79 -5.66
N ASP A 410 14.89 -19.94 -5.45
CA ASP A 410 14.82 -19.03 -4.30
C ASP A 410 14.18 -19.64 -3.05
N LEU A 411 14.58 -20.87 -2.71
CA LEU A 411 14.19 -21.52 -1.46
C LEU A 411 15.42 -21.91 -0.64
N ALA A 412 15.26 -21.87 0.69
CA ALA A 412 16.24 -22.32 1.66
C ALA A 412 15.55 -23.12 2.77
N LEU A 413 16.24 -24.13 3.30
CA LEU A 413 15.78 -24.95 4.41
C LEU A 413 16.37 -24.45 5.72
N LEU A 414 15.54 -24.40 6.75
CA LEU A 414 15.94 -24.08 8.11
C LEU A 414 15.65 -25.27 9.02
N GLU A 415 16.65 -25.68 9.78
CA GLU A 415 16.48 -26.59 10.92
C GLU A 415 16.40 -25.79 12.21
N VAL A 416 15.33 -26.00 12.97
CA VAL A 416 15.07 -25.30 14.22
C VAL A 416 14.62 -26.29 15.28
N GLN A 417 15.27 -26.25 16.43
CA GLN A 417 14.90 -27.05 17.60
C GLN A 417 13.88 -26.28 18.46
N GLY A 418 12.94 -27.01 19.06
CA GLY A 418 11.95 -26.40 19.96
C GLY A 418 10.88 -25.57 19.26
N LEU A 419 10.47 -25.97 18.05
CA LEU A 419 9.19 -25.53 17.49
C LEU A 419 8.03 -26.08 18.34
N PRO A 420 6.88 -25.37 18.40
CA PRO A 420 5.69 -25.87 19.10
C PRO A 420 5.30 -27.28 18.62
N GLY A 421 5.17 -28.22 19.55
CA GLY A 421 4.94 -29.65 19.26
C GLY A 421 3.54 -29.95 18.72
N ASP A 422 2.57 -29.10 19.04
CA ASP A 422 1.17 -29.14 18.63
C ASP A 422 0.86 -28.32 17.36
N GLY A 423 1.84 -27.57 16.85
CA GLY A 423 1.63 -26.68 15.71
C GLY A 423 1.32 -27.42 14.39
N PHE A 424 0.40 -26.86 13.61
CA PHE A 424 0.00 -27.35 12.29
C PHE A 424 1.19 -27.53 11.33
N ILE A 425 1.24 -28.68 10.63
CA ILE A 425 2.18 -28.96 9.53
C ILE A 425 1.34 -29.16 8.26
N PRO A 426 1.42 -28.24 7.28
CA PRO A 426 0.71 -28.39 6.02
C PRO A 426 1.21 -29.59 5.21
N ASP A 427 0.32 -30.18 4.42
CA ASP A 427 0.68 -31.21 3.44
C ASP A 427 1.46 -30.61 2.26
N LEU A 428 2.45 -31.34 1.75
CA LEU A 428 3.28 -30.98 0.61
C LEU A 428 2.85 -31.68 -0.69
N GLU A 429 1.81 -32.51 -0.65
CA GLU A 429 1.24 -33.20 -1.82
C GLU A 429 0.01 -32.49 -2.42
N GLY A 430 -0.31 -31.28 -1.94
CA GLY A 430 -1.42 -30.49 -2.45
C GLY A 430 -1.26 -30.08 -3.92
N GLU A 431 -2.34 -30.22 -4.69
CA GLU A 431 -2.43 -29.65 -6.03
C GLU A 431 -2.93 -28.21 -5.97
N VAL A 432 -2.47 -27.38 -6.90
CA VAL A 432 -2.93 -26.00 -7.04
C VAL A 432 -4.35 -26.02 -7.64
N PRO A 433 -5.38 -25.52 -6.92
CA PRO A 433 -6.76 -25.50 -7.41
C PRO A 433 -6.92 -24.72 -8.72
N ASP A 434 -7.84 -25.14 -9.59
CA ASP A 434 -8.16 -24.45 -10.84
C ASP A 434 -8.96 -23.16 -10.61
N ASP A 435 -9.78 -23.14 -9.57
CA ASP A 435 -10.65 -22.03 -9.18
C ASP A 435 -10.57 -21.75 -7.67
N GLY A 436 -11.16 -20.62 -7.27
CA GLY A 436 -11.22 -20.19 -5.87
C GLY A 436 -10.19 -19.15 -5.49
N ALA A 437 -10.26 -18.74 -4.21
CA ALA A 437 -9.44 -17.70 -3.64
C ALA A 437 -8.10 -18.25 -3.13
N PHE A 438 -7.03 -17.52 -3.41
CA PHE A 438 -5.69 -17.76 -2.88
C PHE A 438 -5.36 -16.72 -1.81
N TYR A 439 -4.69 -17.15 -0.74
CA TYR A 439 -4.35 -16.32 0.41
C TYR A 439 -2.85 -16.42 0.69
N ALA A 440 -2.18 -15.28 0.82
CA ALA A 440 -0.84 -15.24 1.38
C ALA A 440 -0.92 -15.20 2.92
N VAL A 441 -0.04 -15.96 3.58
CA VAL A 441 0.10 -16.00 5.04
C VAL A 441 1.57 -15.73 5.37
N GLY A 442 1.82 -14.66 6.12
CA GLY A 442 3.18 -14.19 6.35
C GLY A 442 3.27 -13.11 7.42
N THR A 443 4.50 -12.71 7.73
CA THR A 443 4.81 -11.66 8.70
C THR A 443 4.37 -10.30 8.18
N ASP A 444 3.50 -9.64 8.93
CA ASP A 444 3.19 -8.22 8.79
C ASP A 444 4.22 -7.42 9.59
N ILE A 445 5.20 -6.84 8.90
CA ILE A 445 6.27 -6.04 9.52
C ILE A 445 5.69 -4.92 10.39
N ALA A 446 4.62 -4.28 9.93
CA ALA A 446 4.02 -3.16 10.66
C ALA A 446 3.39 -3.64 11.97
N ARG A 447 2.74 -4.82 11.97
CA ARG A 447 2.09 -5.37 13.17
C ARG A 447 2.99 -6.25 14.02
N LYS A 448 4.15 -6.67 13.50
CA LYS A 448 5.07 -7.64 14.12
C LYS A 448 4.40 -8.98 14.45
N GLU A 449 3.46 -9.40 13.60
CA GLU A 449 2.75 -10.67 13.77
C GLU A 449 2.57 -11.39 12.44
N VAL A 450 2.28 -12.69 12.49
CA VAL A 450 1.90 -13.47 11.31
C VAL A 450 0.41 -13.34 11.10
N ARG A 451 0.01 -12.99 9.88
CA ARG A 451 -1.39 -12.82 9.48
C ARG A 451 -1.68 -13.48 8.14
N VAL A 452 -2.97 -13.63 7.88
CA VAL A 452 -3.51 -13.90 6.55
C VAL A 452 -3.76 -12.56 5.86
N PHE A 453 -3.42 -12.47 4.58
CA PHE A 453 -3.63 -11.30 3.73
C PHE A 453 -4.86 -11.47 2.85
N ASP A 454 -5.35 -10.34 2.32
CA ASP A 454 -6.53 -10.30 1.45
C ASP A 454 -6.38 -11.27 0.26
N PRO A 455 -7.45 -12.04 -0.06
CA PRO A 455 -7.38 -13.02 -1.11
C PRO A 455 -7.22 -12.41 -2.49
N GLY A 456 -6.78 -13.25 -3.43
CA GLY A 456 -6.85 -12.93 -4.86
C GLY A 456 -6.93 -14.19 -5.70
N GLY A 457 -7.23 -14.01 -6.99
CA GLY A 457 -7.29 -15.11 -7.95
C GLY A 457 -5.91 -15.53 -8.45
N LEU A 458 -5.85 -16.75 -9.00
CA LEU A 458 -4.74 -17.23 -9.82
C LEU A 458 -4.68 -16.43 -11.12
N ILE A 459 -3.48 -15.99 -11.49
CA ILE A 459 -3.20 -15.32 -12.77
C ILE A 459 -2.62 -16.33 -13.75
N ALA A 460 -1.60 -17.07 -13.33
CA ALA A 460 -0.92 -18.05 -14.18
C ALA A 460 -0.29 -19.16 -13.35
N ARG A 461 -0.34 -20.38 -13.89
CA ARG A 461 0.44 -21.53 -13.44
C ARG A 461 1.88 -21.43 -13.95
N PRO A 462 2.85 -22.14 -13.32
CA PRO A 462 4.19 -22.30 -13.86
C PRO A 462 4.16 -22.69 -15.33
N ALA A 463 5.08 -22.14 -16.12
CA ALA A 463 5.24 -22.56 -17.50
C ALA A 463 5.65 -24.04 -17.56
N GLU A 464 5.11 -24.77 -18.54
CA GLU A 464 5.47 -26.18 -18.75
C GLU A 464 6.98 -26.31 -19.02
N GLY A 465 7.63 -27.23 -18.33
CA GLY A 465 9.08 -27.47 -18.46
C GLY A 465 9.98 -26.38 -17.87
N ALA A 466 9.43 -25.41 -17.12
CA ALA A 466 10.22 -24.40 -16.43
C ALA A 466 10.60 -24.87 -15.01
N ASP A 467 11.84 -25.31 -14.82
CA ASP A 467 12.36 -25.84 -13.55
C ASP A 467 12.20 -24.88 -12.36
N LEU A 468 12.25 -23.56 -12.63
CA LEU A 468 12.08 -22.49 -11.63
C LEU A 468 10.78 -21.70 -11.83
N GLY A 469 9.82 -22.29 -12.54
CA GLY A 469 8.51 -21.72 -12.80
C GLY A 469 7.76 -21.37 -11.51
N ARG A 470 6.94 -20.32 -11.58
CA ARG A 470 6.27 -19.74 -10.40
C ARG A 470 4.76 -19.71 -10.61
N LEU A 471 4.04 -19.76 -9.50
CA LEU A 471 2.63 -19.37 -9.47
C LEU A 471 2.54 -17.85 -9.49
N HIS A 472 1.62 -17.30 -10.26
CA HIS A 472 1.28 -15.88 -10.24
C HIS A 472 -0.13 -15.69 -9.72
N VAL A 473 -0.31 -14.84 -8.72
CA VAL A 473 -1.59 -14.58 -8.04
C VAL A 473 -1.81 -13.09 -7.82
N ARG A 474 -3.06 -12.72 -7.55
CA ARG A 474 -3.44 -11.36 -7.11
C ARG A 474 -3.55 -11.22 -5.58
N SER A 475 -3.36 -12.31 -4.83
CA SER A 475 -3.40 -12.26 -3.37
C SER A 475 -2.31 -11.32 -2.87
N ARG A 476 -2.70 -10.38 -1.99
CA ARG A 476 -1.83 -9.26 -1.61
C ARG A 476 -0.63 -9.80 -0.84
N MET A 477 0.58 -9.50 -1.34
CA MET A 477 1.81 -9.70 -0.59
C MET A 477 2.47 -8.35 -0.32
N GLN A 478 3.23 -8.28 0.77
CA GLN A 478 3.99 -7.10 1.18
C GLN A 478 5.36 -7.54 1.70
N PRO A 479 6.31 -6.62 1.90
CA PRO A 479 7.56 -6.94 2.58
C PRO A 479 7.32 -7.69 3.89
N GLY A 480 8.12 -8.72 4.17
CA GLY A 480 7.95 -9.62 5.31
C GLY A 480 7.24 -10.93 4.99
N VAL A 481 6.47 -10.99 3.89
CA VAL A 481 5.76 -12.21 3.46
C VAL A 481 6.68 -13.24 2.79
N SER A 482 7.86 -12.82 2.31
CA SER A 482 8.87 -13.72 1.71
C SER A 482 9.15 -14.93 2.62
N GLY A 483 8.93 -16.13 2.11
CA GLY A 483 9.09 -17.41 2.81
C GLY A 483 7.83 -17.86 3.57
N GLY A 484 6.76 -17.07 3.50
CA GLY A 484 5.43 -17.39 4.02
C GLY A 484 4.67 -18.36 3.13
N ALA A 485 3.47 -18.74 3.54
CA ALA A 485 2.65 -19.70 2.83
C ALA A 485 1.74 -19.00 1.81
N LEU A 486 1.60 -19.57 0.62
CA LEU A 486 0.47 -19.32 -0.26
C LEU A 486 -0.48 -20.52 -0.14
N VAL A 487 -1.76 -20.26 0.14
CA VAL A 487 -2.75 -21.30 0.39
C VAL A 487 -4.03 -21.11 -0.42
N GLY A 488 -4.71 -22.23 -0.73
CA GLY A 488 -6.04 -22.22 -1.32
C GLY A 488 -7.14 -21.93 -0.27
N GLN A 489 -8.37 -21.81 -0.74
CA GLN A 489 -9.54 -21.48 0.10
C GLN A 489 -9.85 -22.52 1.19
N ARG A 490 -9.38 -23.76 1.02
CA ARG A 490 -9.54 -24.83 2.02
C ARG A 490 -8.33 -24.94 2.94
N GLY A 491 -7.41 -23.97 2.90
CA GLY A 491 -6.21 -23.93 3.73
C GLY A 491 -5.10 -24.90 3.26
N GLU A 492 -5.23 -25.48 2.07
CA GLU A 492 -4.19 -26.31 1.46
C GLU A 492 -2.99 -25.45 1.06
N LEU A 493 -1.78 -25.88 1.41
CA LEU A 493 -0.56 -25.20 0.96
C LEU A 493 -0.42 -25.43 -0.55
N VAL A 494 -0.19 -24.35 -1.29
CA VAL A 494 0.00 -24.40 -2.75
C VAL A 494 1.38 -23.92 -3.18
N GLY A 495 2.07 -23.17 -2.31
CA GLY A 495 3.42 -22.70 -2.57
C GLY A 495 3.98 -21.85 -1.43
N ILE A 496 5.22 -21.41 -1.63
CA ILE A 496 5.93 -20.50 -0.72
C ILE A 496 5.98 -19.12 -1.35
N ALA A 497 5.39 -18.15 -0.68
CA ALA A 497 5.33 -16.76 -1.11
C ALA A 497 6.75 -16.19 -1.23
N VAL A 498 6.99 -15.38 -2.26
CA VAL A 498 8.32 -14.79 -2.49
C VAL A 498 8.25 -13.28 -2.60
N GLY A 499 7.39 -12.77 -3.48
CA GLY A 499 7.38 -11.36 -3.80
C GLY A 499 6.61 -11.08 -5.08
N GLY A 500 6.51 -9.80 -5.42
CA GLY A 500 5.78 -9.33 -6.59
C GLY A 500 5.80 -7.82 -6.69
N GLY A 501 5.14 -7.29 -7.72
CA GLY A 501 5.04 -5.86 -8.01
C GLY A 501 3.79 -5.57 -8.83
N ASP A 502 3.27 -4.35 -8.72
CA ASP A 502 2.09 -3.86 -9.46
C ASP A 502 0.85 -4.78 -9.35
N GLY A 503 0.63 -5.38 -8.17
CA GLY A 503 -0.50 -6.29 -7.91
C GLY A 503 -0.37 -7.69 -8.52
N ARG A 504 0.82 -8.04 -9.04
CA ARG A 504 1.15 -9.37 -9.59
C ARG A 504 2.19 -10.02 -8.69
N PHE A 505 1.74 -10.98 -7.89
CA PHE A 505 2.55 -11.63 -6.85
C PHE A 505 2.88 -13.06 -7.20
N GLU A 506 3.98 -13.56 -6.64
CA GLU A 506 4.58 -14.82 -7.04
C GLU A 506 4.81 -15.76 -5.84
N ALA A 507 4.63 -17.05 -6.08
CA ALA A 507 5.00 -18.11 -5.15
C ALA A 507 5.76 -19.23 -5.86
N VAL A 508 6.75 -19.82 -5.17
CA VAL A 508 7.41 -21.05 -5.63
C VAL A 508 6.53 -22.24 -5.29
N THR A 509 6.41 -23.19 -6.21
CA THR A 509 5.51 -24.35 -6.08
C THR A 509 5.96 -25.34 -5.00
N LEU A 510 5.04 -26.22 -4.61
CA LEU A 510 5.37 -27.38 -3.77
C LEU A 510 6.33 -28.37 -4.44
N GLU A 511 6.33 -28.45 -5.77
CA GLU A 511 7.36 -29.20 -6.50
C GLU A 511 8.76 -28.65 -6.21
N GLY A 512 8.92 -27.32 -6.20
CA GLY A 512 10.17 -26.67 -5.79
C GLY A 512 10.55 -27.00 -4.34
N VAL A 513 9.59 -27.06 -3.42
CA VAL A 513 9.84 -27.46 -2.02
C VAL A 513 10.30 -28.91 -1.93
N ARG A 514 9.71 -29.82 -2.69
CA ARG A 514 10.12 -31.23 -2.76
C ARG A 514 11.50 -31.40 -3.39
N ALA A 515 11.80 -30.66 -4.46
CA ALA A 515 13.14 -30.63 -5.07
C ALA A 515 14.19 -30.11 -4.08
N LEU A 516 13.89 -29.03 -3.35
CA LEU A 516 14.73 -28.49 -2.28
C LEU A 516 15.05 -29.54 -1.22
N LEU A 517 14.04 -30.28 -0.77
CA LEU A 517 14.20 -31.37 0.20
C LEU A 517 15.02 -32.53 -0.36
N ALA A 518 14.80 -32.95 -1.60
CA ALA A 518 15.53 -34.05 -2.23
C ALA A 518 17.01 -33.73 -2.44
N LEU A 519 17.33 -32.48 -2.80
CA LEU A 519 18.68 -32.02 -3.11
C LEU A 519 19.53 -31.66 -1.89
N ARG A 520 19.03 -31.86 -0.67
CA ARG A 520 19.78 -31.60 0.58
C ARG A 520 20.95 -32.55 0.83
N THR A 521 20.89 -33.76 0.24
CA THR A 521 21.93 -34.79 0.36
C THR A 521 22.86 -34.84 -0.85
N ASP A 522 22.67 -33.94 -1.82
CA ASP A 522 23.54 -33.84 -3.00
C ASP A 522 24.96 -33.45 -2.59
N ALA A 523 25.97 -34.02 -3.24
CA ALA A 523 27.37 -33.76 -2.93
C ALA A 523 27.77 -32.28 -3.15
N THR A 524 27.06 -31.56 -4.01
CA THR A 524 27.29 -30.15 -4.34
C THR A 524 26.49 -29.18 -3.45
N ALA A 525 25.60 -29.67 -2.59
CA ALA A 525 24.65 -28.84 -1.84
C ALA A 525 25.31 -27.70 -1.06
N ALA A 526 26.41 -27.98 -0.37
CA ALA A 526 27.17 -26.99 0.39
C ALA A 526 27.80 -25.92 -0.51
N ASP A 527 28.32 -26.32 -1.68
CA ASP A 527 28.97 -25.39 -2.60
C ASP A 527 27.94 -24.51 -3.32
N VAL A 528 26.86 -25.10 -3.81
CA VAL A 528 25.75 -24.38 -4.45
C VAL A 528 25.12 -23.37 -3.49
N THR A 529 24.85 -23.77 -2.24
CA THR A 529 24.28 -22.89 -1.22
C THR A 529 25.20 -21.71 -0.95
N ARG A 530 26.50 -21.95 -0.76
CA ARG A 530 27.50 -20.89 -0.51
C ARG A 530 27.59 -19.94 -1.70
N ARG A 531 27.75 -20.47 -2.91
CA ARG A 531 27.94 -19.68 -4.13
C ARG A 531 26.75 -18.76 -4.41
N LEU A 532 25.53 -19.30 -4.31
CA LEU A 532 24.32 -18.51 -4.56
C LEU A 532 24.05 -17.51 -3.42
N GLY A 533 24.31 -17.90 -2.17
CA GLY A 533 24.23 -17.01 -1.02
C GLY A 533 25.17 -15.81 -1.13
N THR A 534 26.44 -16.05 -1.48
CA THR A 534 27.43 -14.98 -1.71
C THR A 534 27.01 -14.08 -2.87
N ALA A 535 26.57 -14.65 -3.99
CA ALA A 535 26.08 -13.85 -5.12
C ALA A 535 24.91 -12.94 -4.73
N LEU A 536 23.96 -13.42 -3.92
CA LEU A 536 22.84 -12.62 -3.40
C LEU A 536 23.31 -11.46 -2.52
N SER A 537 24.24 -11.73 -1.60
CA SER A 537 24.82 -10.75 -0.67
C SER A 537 25.59 -9.67 -1.43
N ASP A 538 26.44 -10.08 -2.38
CA ASP A 538 27.24 -9.18 -3.21
C ASP A 538 26.36 -8.33 -4.13
N CYS A 539 25.34 -8.93 -4.76
CA CYS A 539 24.40 -8.18 -5.62
C CYS A 539 23.63 -7.13 -4.80
N ALA A 540 23.12 -7.51 -3.62
CA ALA A 540 22.42 -6.57 -2.73
C ALA A 540 23.33 -5.41 -2.29
N ALA A 541 24.59 -5.70 -1.94
CA ALA A 541 25.57 -4.67 -1.57
C ALA A 541 25.82 -3.69 -2.72
N ARG A 542 25.96 -4.19 -3.96
CA ARG A 542 26.17 -3.34 -5.15
C ARG A 542 24.95 -2.51 -5.51
N MET A 543 23.75 -3.08 -5.46
CA MET A 543 22.51 -2.33 -5.68
C MET A 543 22.40 -1.17 -4.68
N SER A 544 22.70 -1.42 -3.40
CA SER A 544 22.70 -0.38 -2.36
C SER A 544 23.77 0.69 -2.60
N ALA A 545 24.95 0.32 -3.11
CA ALA A 545 26.02 1.27 -3.41
C ALA A 545 25.65 2.23 -4.54
N ILE A 546 25.01 1.73 -5.61
CA ILE A 546 24.61 2.55 -6.77
C ILE A 546 23.49 3.53 -6.43
N GLN A 547 22.63 3.17 -5.47
CA GLN A 547 21.58 4.07 -4.97
C GLN A 547 22.13 5.15 -4.02
N ALA A 548 23.39 5.07 -3.58
CA ALA A 548 23.99 6.08 -2.74
C ALA A 548 24.28 7.37 -3.53
N PRO A 549 24.17 8.57 -2.89
CA PRO A 549 24.45 9.85 -3.54
C PRO A 549 25.89 10.00 -4.08
N THR A 550 26.80 9.12 -3.67
CA THR A 550 28.22 9.14 -3.98
C THR A 550 28.63 8.09 -5.01
N ALA A 551 27.67 7.40 -5.64
CA ALA A 551 27.95 6.29 -6.56
C ALA A 551 28.86 6.70 -7.73
N ASP A 552 29.92 5.93 -7.96
CA ASP A 552 30.83 6.13 -9.10
C ASP A 552 30.34 5.34 -10.32
N GLU A 553 30.78 5.73 -11.51
CA GLU A 553 30.51 5.02 -12.77
C GLU A 553 31.06 3.59 -12.75
N SER A 554 32.16 3.37 -12.01
CA SER A 554 32.78 2.05 -11.81
C SER A 554 31.90 1.06 -11.02
N ASP A 555 31.03 1.55 -10.12
CA ASP A 555 30.10 0.70 -9.35
C ASP A 555 29.04 0.05 -10.25
N ARG A 556 28.69 0.71 -11.37
CA ARG A 556 27.70 0.22 -12.34
C ARG A 556 28.24 -0.90 -13.21
N GLY A 557 29.52 -0.81 -13.62
CA GLY A 557 30.15 -1.73 -14.56
C GLY A 557 30.22 -3.19 -14.10
N THR A 558 30.04 -3.46 -12.80
CA THR A 558 30.13 -4.82 -12.21
C THR A 558 28.80 -5.33 -11.66
N LEU A 559 27.73 -4.52 -11.72
CA LEU A 559 26.41 -4.90 -11.20
C LEU A 559 25.81 -6.07 -11.99
N PHE A 560 25.89 -6.00 -13.32
CA PHE A 560 25.42 -7.06 -14.21
C PHE A 560 26.03 -8.42 -13.84
N GLU A 561 27.37 -8.51 -13.84
CA GLU A 561 28.11 -9.76 -13.60
C GLU A 561 27.77 -10.36 -12.23
N THR A 562 27.62 -9.50 -11.23
CA THR A 562 27.35 -9.94 -9.85
C THR A 562 25.91 -10.41 -9.69
N CYS A 563 24.94 -9.64 -10.21
CA CYS A 563 23.53 -9.96 -10.05
C CYS A 563 23.06 -11.10 -10.97
N ALA A 564 23.68 -11.28 -12.15
CA ALA A 564 23.41 -12.42 -13.03
C ALA A 564 23.72 -13.77 -12.35
N ALA A 565 24.73 -13.80 -11.47
CA ALA A 565 25.14 -15.02 -10.76
C ALA A 565 24.15 -15.45 -9.65
N THR A 566 23.23 -14.57 -9.24
CA THR A 566 22.30 -14.82 -8.13
C THR A 566 21.28 -15.91 -8.44
N MET A 567 20.93 -16.07 -9.74
CA MET A 567 19.80 -16.88 -10.19
C MET A 567 18.51 -16.54 -9.42
N ASN A 568 18.37 -15.31 -8.91
CA ASN A 568 17.22 -14.88 -8.14
C ASN A 568 16.37 -13.93 -8.98
N HIS A 569 15.19 -14.41 -9.36
CA HIS A 569 14.24 -13.68 -10.21
C HIS A 569 13.99 -12.24 -9.73
N GLY A 570 13.73 -12.03 -8.44
CA GLY A 570 13.46 -10.71 -7.87
C GLY A 570 14.68 -9.78 -7.97
N GLN A 571 15.88 -10.26 -7.63
CA GLN A 571 17.10 -9.47 -7.75
C GLN A 571 17.47 -9.15 -9.19
N LEU A 572 17.27 -10.08 -10.13
CA LEU A 572 17.47 -9.82 -11.56
C LEU A 572 16.57 -8.68 -12.06
N LEU A 573 15.30 -8.68 -11.64
CA LEU A 573 14.36 -7.60 -11.99
C LEU A 573 14.78 -6.27 -11.37
N GLU A 574 15.22 -6.25 -10.12
CA GLU A 574 15.57 -5.01 -9.46
C GLU A 574 16.89 -4.42 -9.98
N ALA A 575 17.92 -5.26 -10.13
CA ALA A 575 19.19 -4.85 -10.71
C ALA A 575 19.00 -4.35 -12.15
N GLY A 576 18.14 -5.00 -12.95
CA GLY A 576 17.82 -4.55 -14.30
C GLY A 576 17.13 -3.17 -14.32
N ARG A 577 16.23 -2.88 -13.38
CA ARG A 577 15.64 -1.54 -13.23
C ARG A 577 16.68 -0.48 -12.86
N ILE A 578 17.60 -0.80 -11.95
CA ILE A 578 18.69 0.09 -11.55
C ILE A 578 19.56 0.42 -12.77
N LEU A 579 19.96 -0.57 -13.56
CA LEU A 579 20.74 -0.35 -14.80
C LEU A 579 19.98 0.49 -15.83
N ALA A 580 18.70 0.20 -16.04
CA ALA A 580 17.86 0.97 -16.98
C ALA A 580 17.74 2.45 -16.56
N ARG A 581 17.57 2.74 -15.26
CA ARG A 581 17.55 4.11 -14.73
C ARG A 581 18.89 4.82 -14.89
N ALA A 582 19.98 4.06 -14.81
CA ALA A 582 21.34 4.56 -14.99
C ALA A 582 21.75 4.72 -16.48
N GLY A 583 20.89 4.32 -17.43
CA GLY A 583 21.15 4.38 -18.87
C GLY A 583 21.93 3.17 -19.43
N ASP A 584 22.27 2.18 -18.61
CA ASP A 584 22.87 0.92 -19.06
C ASP A 584 21.77 -0.04 -19.52
N PHE A 585 21.26 0.20 -20.72
CA PHE A 585 20.18 -0.62 -21.26
C PHE A 585 20.62 -2.02 -21.67
N ASP A 586 21.88 -2.21 -22.08
CA ASP A 586 22.35 -3.54 -22.49
C ASP A 586 22.47 -4.48 -21.28
N GLY A 587 22.99 -3.99 -20.14
CA GLY A 587 22.96 -4.72 -18.88
C GLY A 587 21.53 -4.94 -18.36
N ALA A 588 20.65 -3.94 -18.47
CA ALA A 588 19.24 -4.08 -18.09
C ALA A 588 18.49 -5.14 -18.93
N ILE A 589 18.67 -5.14 -20.25
CA ILE A 589 18.10 -6.13 -21.16
C ILE A 589 18.60 -7.53 -20.80
N ALA A 590 19.91 -7.68 -20.51
CA ALA A 590 20.47 -8.96 -20.15
C ALA A 590 19.88 -9.53 -18.85
N LEU A 591 19.75 -8.72 -17.79
CA LEU A 591 19.15 -9.17 -16.52
C LEU A 591 17.64 -9.43 -16.63
N HIS A 592 16.88 -8.54 -17.27
CA HIS A 592 15.46 -8.76 -17.49
C HIS A 592 15.18 -9.94 -18.43
N GLY A 593 16.06 -10.16 -19.41
CA GLY A 593 16.05 -11.32 -20.29
C GLY A 593 16.25 -12.61 -19.51
N GLN A 594 17.31 -12.67 -18.70
CA GLN A 594 17.57 -13.81 -17.80
C GLN A 594 16.39 -14.07 -16.85
N ALA A 595 15.77 -13.04 -16.27
CA ALA A 595 14.59 -13.18 -15.43
C ALA A 595 13.39 -13.76 -16.21
N ALA A 596 13.16 -13.28 -17.44
CA ALA A 596 12.08 -13.75 -18.31
C ALA A 596 12.30 -15.18 -18.83
N GLU A 597 13.55 -15.63 -18.96
CA GLU A 597 13.91 -17.01 -19.29
C GLU A 597 13.76 -17.92 -18.07
N GLN A 598 14.18 -17.45 -16.89
CA GLN A 598 14.07 -18.20 -15.65
C GLN A 598 12.62 -18.48 -15.27
N VAL A 599 11.74 -17.50 -15.46
CA VAL A 599 10.30 -17.60 -15.17
C VAL A 599 9.51 -17.19 -16.43
N PRO A 600 9.33 -18.10 -17.42
CA PRO A 600 8.73 -17.78 -18.72
C PRO A 600 7.29 -17.27 -18.66
N ASN A 601 6.56 -17.58 -17.59
CA ASN A 601 5.21 -17.10 -17.32
C ASN A 601 5.16 -15.80 -16.51
N SER A 602 6.30 -15.20 -16.15
CA SER A 602 6.33 -13.94 -15.39
C SER A 602 5.98 -12.74 -16.27
N ILE A 603 4.77 -12.23 -16.05
CA ILE A 603 4.27 -10.98 -16.65
C ILE A 603 5.19 -9.81 -16.28
N ASN A 604 5.63 -9.73 -15.02
CA ASN A 604 6.50 -8.65 -14.53
C ASN A 604 7.85 -8.66 -15.26
N ALA A 605 8.49 -9.83 -15.42
CA ALA A 605 9.76 -9.92 -16.14
C ALA A 605 9.63 -9.57 -17.61
N ARG A 606 8.55 -10.02 -18.25
CA ARG A 606 8.27 -9.72 -19.65
C ARG A 606 8.04 -8.23 -19.87
N ILE A 607 7.29 -7.56 -18.98
CA ILE A 607 7.09 -6.10 -19.02
C ILE A 607 8.42 -5.38 -18.81
N SER A 608 9.20 -5.73 -17.78
CA SER A 608 10.50 -5.11 -17.51
C SER A 608 11.44 -5.23 -18.71
N LEU A 609 11.50 -6.39 -19.35
CA LEU A 609 12.30 -6.60 -20.56
C LEU A 609 11.82 -5.72 -21.73
N LEU A 610 10.51 -5.66 -21.98
CA LEU A 610 9.94 -4.81 -23.04
C LEU A 610 10.23 -3.34 -22.80
N VAL A 611 10.17 -2.88 -21.55
CA VAL A 611 10.56 -1.50 -21.19
C VAL A 611 12.03 -1.25 -21.48
N SER A 612 12.94 -2.15 -21.09
CA SER A 612 14.37 -1.98 -21.37
C SER A 612 14.69 -2.00 -22.87
N LEU A 613 14.08 -2.90 -23.64
CA LEU A 613 14.21 -2.94 -25.11
C LEU A 613 13.70 -1.65 -25.75
N GLN A 614 12.55 -1.15 -25.29
CA GLN A 614 11.96 0.10 -25.78
C GLN A 614 12.86 1.31 -25.50
N LEU A 615 13.43 1.40 -24.30
CA LEU A 615 14.36 2.48 -23.94
C LEU A 615 15.67 2.40 -24.73
N ALA A 616 16.12 1.19 -25.06
CA ALA A 616 17.29 0.96 -25.92
C ALA A 616 17.03 1.22 -27.41
N GLY A 617 15.77 1.40 -27.82
CA GLY A 617 15.37 1.51 -29.23
C GLY A 617 15.46 0.20 -30.02
N ARG A 618 15.46 -0.96 -29.35
CA ARG A 618 15.58 -2.32 -29.93
C ARG A 618 14.21 -2.92 -30.22
N PHE A 619 13.44 -2.24 -31.09
CA PHE A 619 12.02 -2.56 -31.33
C PHE A 619 11.78 -3.88 -32.06
N ASP A 620 12.71 -4.29 -32.91
CA ASP A 620 12.71 -5.58 -33.61
C ASP A 620 12.69 -6.77 -32.64
N GLU A 621 13.40 -6.64 -31.52
CA GLU A 621 13.45 -7.67 -30.49
C GLU A 621 12.19 -7.71 -29.61
N MET A 622 11.42 -6.62 -29.54
CA MET A 622 10.22 -6.56 -28.70
C MET A 622 9.10 -7.49 -29.19
N THR A 623 8.96 -7.71 -30.50
CA THR A 623 7.82 -8.40 -31.13
C THR A 623 7.56 -9.79 -30.54
N GLY A 624 8.61 -10.60 -30.37
CA GLY A 624 8.47 -11.95 -29.80
C GLY A 624 8.04 -11.94 -28.33
N HIS A 625 8.59 -11.02 -27.54
CA HIS A 625 8.23 -10.87 -26.13
C HIS A 625 6.82 -10.31 -25.95
N ALA A 626 6.41 -9.38 -26.80
CA ALA A 626 5.08 -8.77 -26.75
C ALA A 626 3.98 -9.75 -27.18
N ARG A 627 4.20 -10.60 -28.19
CA ARG A 627 3.30 -11.72 -28.52
C ARG A 627 3.07 -12.62 -27.30
N ARG A 628 4.16 -13.02 -26.66
CA ARG A 628 4.08 -13.85 -25.46
C ARG A 628 3.40 -13.13 -24.29
N LEU A 629 3.61 -11.82 -24.12
CA LEU A 629 2.92 -11.03 -23.10
C LEU A 629 1.41 -11.00 -23.33
N MET A 630 1.00 -10.76 -24.59
CA MET A 630 -0.40 -10.75 -24.99
C MET A 630 -1.08 -12.11 -24.78
N LEU A 631 -0.38 -13.22 -25.02
CA LEU A 631 -0.91 -14.56 -24.74
C LEU A 631 -1.12 -14.82 -23.23
N MET A 632 -0.24 -14.29 -22.38
CA MET A 632 -0.34 -14.46 -20.93
C MET A 632 -1.38 -13.52 -20.30
N ALA A 633 -1.58 -12.34 -20.88
CA ALA A 633 -2.44 -11.30 -20.35
C ALA A 633 -3.30 -10.66 -21.46
N PRO A 634 -4.21 -11.45 -22.09
CA PRO A 634 -4.92 -11.05 -23.30
C PRO A 634 -5.91 -9.90 -23.11
N GLU A 635 -6.30 -9.63 -21.87
CA GLU A 635 -7.23 -8.56 -21.50
C GLU A 635 -6.54 -7.42 -20.73
N ASP A 636 -5.22 -7.47 -20.53
CA ASP A 636 -4.48 -6.45 -19.80
C ASP A 636 -4.15 -5.26 -20.74
N PRO A 637 -4.67 -4.03 -20.47
CA PRO A 637 -4.45 -2.89 -21.36
C PRO A 637 -2.98 -2.46 -21.47
N GLN A 638 -2.13 -2.74 -20.48
CA GLN A 638 -0.70 -2.46 -20.55
C GLN A 638 -0.02 -3.47 -21.49
N ALA A 639 -0.30 -4.77 -21.35
CA ALA A 639 0.18 -5.81 -22.24
C ALA A 639 -0.17 -5.53 -23.71
N LEU A 640 -1.43 -5.16 -23.96
CA LEU A 640 -1.93 -4.86 -25.29
C LEU A 640 -1.29 -3.62 -25.90
N ARG A 641 -1.03 -2.57 -25.11
CA ARG A 641 -0.28 -1.39 -25.58
C ARG A 641 1.16 -1.73 -25.98
N PHE A 642 1.86 -2.56 -25.21
CA PHE A 642 3.20 -3.02 -25.59
C PHE A 642 3.17 -3.85 -26.87
N ALA A 643 2.15 -4.68 -27.08
CA ALA A 643 1.98 -5.43 -28.33
C ALA A 643 1.71 -4.52 -29.54
N ILE A 644 0.88 -3.48 -29.37
CA ILE A 644 0.66 -2.46 -30.42
C ILE A 644 1.95 -1.71 -30.76
N GLN A 645 2.66 -1.21 -29.74
CA GLN A 645 3.92 -0.49 -29.95
C GLN A 645 4.99 -1.36 -30.60
N SER A 646 5.14 -2.60 -30.13
CA SER A 646 6.04 -3.58 -30.73
C SER A 646 5.68 -3.90 -32.17
N GLY A 647 4.39 -4.04 -32.49
CA GLY A 647 3.94 -4.33 -33.85
C GLY A 647 4.20 -3.17 -34.82
N VAL A 648 3.98 -1.93 -34.37
CA VAL A 648 4.21 -0.73 -35.19
C VAL A 648 5.70 -0.47 -35.39
N TRP A 649 6.49 -0.41 -34.32
CA TRP A 649 7.91 -0.05 -34.42
C TRP A 649 8.82 -1.23 -34.76
N GLY A 650 8.41 -2.47 -34.45
CA GLY A 650 9.15 -3.70 -34.74
C GLY A 650 8.78 -4.34 -36.08
N ASN A 651 8.09 -3.62 -36.97
CA ASN A 651 7.70 -4.09 -38.31
C ASN A 651 6.88 -5.39 -38.32
N ALA A 652 5.94 -5.53 -37.39
CA ALA A 652 5.02 -6.66 -37.26
C ALA A 652 3.56 -6.15 -37.22
N PRO A 653 3.03 -5.60 -38.32
CA PRO A 653 1.73 -4.93 -38.35
C PRO A 653 0.57 -5.85 -37.94
N GLU A 654 0.69 -7.16 -38.19
CA GLU A 654 -0.31 -8.14 -37.77
C GLU A 654 -0.41 -8.27 -36.24
N LEU A 655 0.70 -8.11 -35.51
CA LEU A 655 0.68 -8.06 -34.04
C LEU A 655 -0.06 -6.82 -33.55
N ALA A 656 0.19 -5.67 -34.18
CA ALA A 656 -0.47 -4.43 -33.81
C ALA A 656 -1.99 -4.51 -34.02
N GLU A 657 -2.44 -5.07 -35.15
CA GLU A 657 -3.87 -5.24 -35.44
C GLU A 657 -4.54 -6.30 -34.56
N GLU A 658 -3.84 -7.38 -34.21
CA GLU A 658 -4.32 -8.38 -33.25
C GLU A 658 -4.51 -7.76 -31.85
N ALA A 659 -3.49 -7.07 -31.35
CA ALA A 659 -3.52 -6.41 -30.06
C ALA A 659 -4.54 -5.27 -30.00
N TYR A 660 -4.71 -4.52 -31.09
CA TYR A 660 -5.75 -3.49 -31.21
C TYR A 660 -7.16 -4.09 -31.07
N ARG A 661 -7.45 -5.19 -31.76
CA ARG A 661 -8.75 -5.88 -31.67
C ARG A 661 -9.02 -6.40 -30.25
N ALA A 662 -7.99 -6.87 -29.54
CA ALA A 662 -8.11 -7.23 -28.13
C ALA A 662 -8.32 -5.98 -27.24
N LEU A 663 -7.61 -4.88 -27.49
CA LEU A 663 -7.73 -3.64 -26.71
C LEU A 663 -9.10 -3.00 -26.83
N VAL A 664 -9.72 -3.04 -28.01
CA VAL A 664 -11.10 -2.58 -28.22
C VAL A 664 -12.07 -3.30 -27.28
N LYS A 665 -11.85 -4.59 -27.00
CA LYS A 665 -12.68 -5.37 -26.07
C LYS A 665 -12.33 -5.07 -24.61
N ALA A 666 -11.05 -4.96 -24.29
CA ALA A 666 -10.56 -4.81 -22.92
C ALA A 666 -10.73 -3.38 -22.34
N ASP A 667 -10.40 -2.34 -23.11
CA ASP A 667 -10.55 -0.92 -22.73
C ASP A 667 -10.92 -0.05 -23.95
N PRO A 668 -12.23 0.04 -24.28
CA PRO A 668 -12.71 0.82 -25.42
C PRO A 668 -12.28 2.29 -25.41
N ARG A 669 -12.01 2.88 -24.24
CA ARG A 669 -11.60 4.29 -24.11
C ARG A 669 -10.24 4.57 -24.74
N GLN A 670 -9.37 3.57 -24.79
CA GLN A 670 -8.04 3.69 -25.38
C GLN A 670 -8.01 3.33 -26.87
N ALA A 671 -9.09 2.77 -27.41
CA ALA A 671 -9.15 2.29 -28.79
C ALA A 671 -8.91 3.41 -29.81
N GLU A 672 -9.49 4.59 -29.62
CA GLU A 672 -9.30 5.69 -30.58
C GLU A 672 -7.85 6.19 -30.61
N ALA A 673 -7.21 6.30 -29.45
CA ALA A 673 -5.79 6.68 -29.37
C ALA A 673 -4.89 5.60 -29.99
N ALA A 674 -5.16 4.32 -29.71
CA ALA A 674 -4.43 3.19 -30.27
C ALA A 674 -4.58 3.11 -31.80
N ARG A 675 -5.79 3.30 -32.34
CA ARG A 675 -6.03 3.33 -33.79
C ARG A 675 -5.24 4.46 -34.46
N ARG A 676 -5.32 5.67 -33.90
CA ARG A 676 -4.54 6.83 -34.38
C ARG A 676 -3.04 6.56 -34.38
N PHE A 677 -2.53 5.89 -33.33
CA PHE A 677 -1.12 5.52 -33.24
C PHE A 677 -0.70 4.52 -34.33
N ILE A 678 -1.55 3.54 -34.66
CA ILE A 678 -1.24 2.57 -35.72
C ILE A 678 -1.31 3.22 -37.10
N ASP A 679 -2.35 4.03 -37.36
CA ASP A 679 -2.57 4.66 -38.67
C ASP A 679 -1.57 5.78 -38.98
N ASN A 680 -1.15 6.50 -37.94
CA ASN A 680 -0.22 7.63 -38.03
C ASN A 680 0.99 7.35 -37.14
N ALA A 681 1.67 6.23 -37.41
CA ALA A 681 2.82 5.77 -36.65
C ALA A 681 3.86 6.89 -36.51
N PRO A 682 4.15 7.38 -35.29
CA PRO A 682 5.25 8.31 -35.08
C PRO A 682 6.57 7.57 -35.35
N LEU A 683 7.59 8.32 -35.73
CA LEU A 683 8.96 7.79 -35.78
C LEU A 683 9.28 7.14 -34.44
N ALA A 684 9.92 5.98 -34.51
CA ALA A 684 10.38 5.27 -33.32
C ALA A 684 11.28 6.21 -32.51
N PRO A 685 11.08 6.31 -31.18
CA PRO A 685 11.95 7.11 -30.32
C PRO A 685 13.42 6.73 -30.53
N ALA A 686 14.30 7.73 -30.63
CA ALA A 686 15.73 7.50 -30.65
C ALA A 686 16.19 6.86 -29.33
N ARG A 687 17.26 6.05 -29.38
CA ARG A 687 17.90 5.47 -28.19
C ARG A 687 18.19 6.58 -27.18
N ARG A 688 17.69 6.41 -25.95
CA ARG A 688 17.89 7.38 -24.87
C ARG A 688 19.30 7.31 -24.29
#